data_AF-A0A928L0U8-F1
#
_entry.id   AF-A0A928L0U8-F1
#
_cell.length_a   1.000
_cell.length_b   1.000
_cell.length_c   1.000
_cell.angle_alpha   90.00
_cell.angle_beta   90.00
_cell.angle_gamma   90.00
#
_symmetry.space_group_name_H-M   'P 1'
#
loop_
_entity.id
_entity.type
_entity.pdbx_description
1 polymer ?
#
loop_
_entity_poly.entity_id
_entity_poly.type
_entity_poly.pdbx_seq_one_letter_code
_entity_poly.pdbx_strand_id
1 'polypeptide(L)'
;MSKILASRKKNSYIALAVVMLFSVLMLVAAFTKSWPVWTIIYTIVAAVLMIVLTLFTKVREKTLSHTLMFLSMINIFIFSLMQMELYNVITAIVALSILSTIFMDDKVVFDITVNSIILVVIHAVFLGTVDFSTSSEIANFIIRVGIMLFAEIFLMIFVARLCRTQENYRVSLEAAQNAERSKSDFLANTSHEIRTPMNAIMGMCELILRDQDLSETTRENCFNIQSSGRSLLAIINDILDLSKIESGRMEIIESEFNIASLLNDVINMTVTRKQNKKIEIMVHADPDIPCGLIGDEIRIRQVMVNLMTNAVKFTHDGAVTLHVTQTKQEYGINLKISVEDSGIGITEENLEKLFESFQQVDTRKNRSIEGTGLGLAISKRLVTRMGGFINVSSVYGQGSTFSFVLPMKVSDERPFISVKEPEKIMSLVYINFKKFDSVVIENQYMSLMHEISTQLNVKMEHTSNFERVKEIIGAGGITHCFIGKEEYLANKSYFIDISRELTVTLVQDIIDAVQLPPSIKCIYKPFYTMSAASMLNNERSVLNLNERRGSMITFSAPKARILIVDDNTINLKVAVGLMQPYHMQIMTVESGKAAISMLRSKDIDLVFMDHMMPEMDGVETTGIIRGMDDEYYKNLPIIALTANAVNGVREMFISSGFNDFIAKPIELSALDKVLKKHLPQEYIMAPSVSTYGGNDRRKNGMAVAELPRSSEHISVPKGLNYAGGNEDAYYDILDMYVRKGEDKIVELNRMVADNDWKNYTIEVHALKSTSLSIGADELSESAKKLELAGKSGDYEIILKNNDALIELYRTVIEEGKQLVADRNPANINEPESEDFSEAEEITEENLCKFVSEIKGYCDDFDIDEIISTAEKAGAYKFNGVILRKYFKKVKELALDFEYYEIDEELEKMLKELGLGGGKRGE
;
A
#
# COMPACT_ATOMS: atom_id res chain seq x y z
N MET A 1 1.76 -10.36 30.17
CA MET A 1 3.01 -10.63 30.92
C MET A 1 2.98 -10.13 32.38
N SER A 2 2.53 -8.90 32.65
CA SER A 2 2.51 -8.33 34.02
C SER A 2 1.62 -9.08 35.03
N LYS A 3 0.44 -9.56 34.62
CA LYS A 3 -0.46 -10.36 35.48
C LYS A 3 0.14 -11.72 35.90
N ILE A 4 0.97 -12.31 35.04
CA ILE A 4 1.66 -13.59 35.31
C ILE A 4 2.81 -13.39 36.29
N LEU A 5 3.58 -12.31 36.13
CA LEU A 5 4.64 -11.91 37.08
C LEU A 5 4.08 -11.51 38.46
N ALA A 6 2.90 -10.87 38.50
CA ALA A 6 2.21 -10.51 39.74
C ALA A 6 1.66 -11.74 40.48
N SER A 7 1.09 -12.71 39.75
CA SER A 7 0.65 -14.00 40.29
C SER A 7 1.82 -14.81 40.88
N ARG A 8 2.96 -14.82 40.18
CA ARG A 8 4.17 -15.58 40.58
C ARG A 8 4.82 -15.06 41.85
N LYS A 9 4.98 -13.73 41.99
CA LYS A 9 5.46 -13.13 43.25
C LYS A 9 4.53 -13.44 44.44
N LYS A 10 3.21 -13.48 44.21
CA LYS A 10 2.22 -13.78 45.25
C LYS A 10 2.43 -15.19 45.84
N ASN A 11 2.75 -16.19 45.01
CA ASN A 11 2.98 -17.57 45.47
C ASN A 11 4.24 -17.69 46.34
N SER A 12 5.34 -17.00 45.97
CA SER A 12 6.57 -16.99 46.78
C SER A 12 6.38 -16.32 48.15
N TYR A 13 5.58 -15.26 48.22
CA TYR A 13 5.26 -14.59 49.50
C TYR A 13 4.37 -15.45 50.40
N ILE A 14 3.38 -16.15 49.83
CA ILE A 14 2.53 -17.08 50.58
C ILE A 14 3.39 -18.23 51.14
N ALA A 15 4.29 -18.79 50.33
CA ALA A 15 5.23 -19.80 50.76
C ALA A 15 6.17 -19.33 51.89
N LEU A 16 6.71 -18.11 51.78
CA LEU A 16 7.54 -17.53 52.84
C LEU A 16 6.76 -17.36 54.14
N ALA A 17 5.52 -16.84 54.08
CA ALA A 17 4.69 -16.65 55.27
C ALA A 17 4.42 -17.96 56.02
N VAL A 18 4.22 -19.03 55.25
CA VAL A 18 4.02 -20.39 55.76
C VAL A 18 5.26 -20.95 56.45
N VAL A 19 6.43 -20.86 55.81
CA VAL A 19 7.68 -21.38 56.38
C VAL A 19 8.13 -20.56 57.59
N MET A 20 7.83 -19.25 57.58
CA MET A 20 8.01 -18.38 58.74
C MET A 20 7.12 -18.80 59.91
N LEU A 21 5.85 -19.14 59.66
CA LEU A 21 4.95 -19.65 60.70
C LEU A 21 5.51 -20.91 61.35
N PHE A 22 6.04 -21.85 60.56
CA PHE A 22 6.69 -23.05 61.09
C PHE A 22 7.94 -22.74 61.90
N SER A 23 8.76 -21.79 61.43
CA SER A 23 9.97 -21.35 62.15
C SER A 23 9.63 -20.67 63.49
N VAL A 24 8.50 -19.97 63.57
CA VAL A 24 7.97 -19.41 64.83
C VAL A 24 7.52 -20.53 65.78
N LEU A 25 6.79 -21.53 65.29
CA LEU A 25 6.37 -22.67 66.10
C LEU A 25 7.57 -23.47 66.63
N MET A 26 8.61 -23.64 65.81
CA MET A 26 9.91 -24.19 66.20
C MET A 26 10.55 -23.42 67.36
N LEU A 27 10.56 -22.08 67.28
CA LEU A 27 11.10 -21.22 68.32
C LEU A 27 10.34 -21.39 69.64
N VAL A 28 9.01 -21.42 69.57
CA VAL A 28 8.13 -21.65 70.73
C VAL A 28 8.42 -23.03 71.34
N ALA A 29 8.59 -24.06 70.52
CA ALA A 29 8.94 -25.40 71.00
C ALA A 29 10.30 -25.41 71.70
N ALA A 30 11.30 -24.72 71.14
CA ALA A 30 12.63 -24.62 71.71
C ALA A 30 12.63 -23.95 73.09
N PHE A 31 11.84 -22.89 73.27
CA PHE A 31 11.67 -22.22 74.57
C PHE A 31 10.88 -23.06 75.58
N THR A 32 9.75 -23.63 75.16
CA THR A 32 8.86 -24.38 76.07
C THR A 32 9.46 -25.71 76.52
N LYS A 33 10.20 -26.40 75.64
CA LYS A 33 10.86 -27.68 75.95
C LYS A 33 12.32 -27.55 76.37
N SER A 34 12.80 -26.33 76.63
CA SER A 34 14.18 -26.04 77.10
C SER A 34 15.27 -26.68 76.22
N TRP A 35 15.14 -26.52 74.91
CA TRP A 35 16.13 -27.02 73.95
C TRP A 35 17.46 -26.26 74.04
N PRO A 36 18.57 -26.84 73.56
CA PRO A 36 19.86 -26.18 73.54
C PRO A 36 19.83 -24.84 72.80
N VAL A 37 20.52 -23.83 73.34
CA VAL A 37 20.52 -22.44 72.82
C VAL A 37 20.90 -22.34 71.34
N TRP A 38 21.75 -23.25 70.84
CA TRP A 38 22.15 -23.27 69.43
C TRP A 38 20.97 -23.51 68.48
N THR A 39 19.91 -24.21 68.91
CA THR A 39 18.71 -24.46 68.09
C THR A 39 17.96 -23.15 67.82
N ILE A 40 17.84 -22.29 68.84
CA ILE A 40 17.21 -20.97 68.75
C ILE A 40 18.00 -20.08 67.80
N ILE A 41 19.33 -20.04 67.94
CA ILE A 41 20.22 -19.26 67.08
C ILE A 41 20.07 -19.72 65.62
N TYR A 42 20.10 -21.03 65.38
CA TYR A 42 19.93 -21.61 64.05
C TYR A 42 18.57 -21.24 63.44
N THR A 43 17.45 -21.40 64.17
CA THR A 43 16.12 -21.10 63.64
C THR A 43 15.97 -19.63 63.25
N ILE A 44 16.55 -18.71 64.03
CA ILE A 44 16.56 -17.27 63.71
C ILE A 44 17.39 -17.01 62.45
N VAL A 45 18.60 -17.57 62.36
CA VAL A 45 19.48 -17.39 61.19
C VAL A 45 18.84 -17.95 59.92
N ALA A 46 18.24 -19.15 59.99
CA ALA A 46 17.54 -19.77 58.88
C ALA A 46 16.32 -18.94 58.43
N ALA A 47 15.53 -18.41 59.37
CA ALA A 47 14.39 -17.54 59.06
C ALA A 47 14.81 -16.25 58.36
N VAL A 48 15.87 -15.59 58.86
CA VAL A 48 16.44 -14.39 58.23
C VAL A 48 16.97 -14.71 56.82
N LEU A 49 17.67 -15.83 56.65
CA LEU A 49 18.19 -16.26 55.35
C LEU A 49 17.06 -16.50 54.34
N MET A 50 15.95 -17.12 54.76
CA MET A 50 14.77 -17.34 53.89
C MET A 50 14.10 -16.03 53.47
N ILE A 51 13.99 -15.06 54.39
CA ILE A 51 13.46 -13.71 54.09
C ILE A 51 14.37 -13.01 53.09
N VAL A 52 15.69 -13.05 53.31
CA VAL A 52 16.68 -12.39 52.44
C VAL A 52 16.66 -12.99 51.04
N LEU A 53 16.63 -14.32 50.93
CA LEU A 53 16.54 -15.02 49.65
C LEU A 53 15.27 -14.63 48.88
N THR A 54 14.14 -14.49 49.57
CA THR A 54 12.84 -14.17 48.93
C THR A 54 12.72 -12.70 48.52
N LEU A 55 13.27 -11.77 49.32
CA LEU A 55 13.13 -10.33 49.10
C LEU A 55 14.22 -9.73 48.20
N PHE A 56 15.46 -10.22 48.28
CA PHE A 56 16.62 -9.53 47.70
C PHE A 56 17.28 -10.25 46.53
N THR A 57 16.96 -11.51 46.26
CA THR A 57 17.60 -12.24 45.16
C THR A 57 16.77 -12.21 43.87
N LYS A 58 17.40 -11.90 42.73
CA LYS A 58 16.82 -12.07 41.37
C LYS A 58 16.90 -13.52 40.88
N VAL A 59 16.82 -14.49 41.79
CA VAL A 59 16.95 -15.91 41.46
C VAL A 59 15.69 -16.41 40.74
N ARG A 60 15.87 -17.33 39.80
CA ARG A 60 14.78 -17.95 39.04
C ARG A 60 13.82 -18.65 40.02
N GLU A 61 12.51 -18.42 39.88
CA GLU A 61 11.47 -18.87 40.82
C GLU A 61 11.54 -20.36 41.15
N LYS A 62 11.84 -21.21 40.16
CA LYS A 62 12.02 -22.64 40.35
C LYS A 62 13.22 -22.96 41.25
N THR A 63 14.32 -22.22 41.11
CA THR A 63 15.51 -22.39 41.97
C THR A 63 15.23 -21.87 43.38
N LEU A 64 14.49 -20.75 43.51
CA LEU A 64 14.08 -20.21 44.80
C LEU A 64 13.17 -21.20 45.56
N SER A 65 12.21 -21.84 44.89
CA SER A 65 11.32 -22.83 45.51
C SER A 65 12.09 -24.03 46.04
N HIS A 66 12.99 -24.61 45.25
CA HIS A 66 13.82 -25.75 45.67
C HIS A 66 14.75 -25.37 46.84
N THR A 67 15.30 -24.15 46.84
CA THR A 67 16.17 -23.67 47.92
C THR A 67 15.40 -23.46 49.22
N LEU A 68 14.22 -22.82 49.17
CA LEU A 68 13.35 -22.64 50.34
C LEU A 68 12.88 -24.00 50.89
N MET A 69 12.58 -24.95 50.00
CA MET A 69 12.24 -26.31 50.39
C MET A 69 13.39 -26.95 51.17
N PHE A 70 14.59 -26.94 50.60
CA PHE A 70 15.77 -27.53 51.22
C PHE A 70 16.02 -26.98 52.63
N LEU A 71 15.93 -25.66 52.82
CA LEU A 71 16.03 -25.05 54.15
C LEU A 71 14.91 -25.52 55.10
N SER A 72 13.67 -25.63 54.61
CA SER A 72 12.55 -26.13 55.42
C SER A 72 12.74 -27.58 55.87
N MET A 73 13.39 -28.41 55.04
CA MET A 73 13.71 -29.80 55.38
C MET A 73 14.77 -29.88 56.46
N ILE A 74 15.80 -29.03 56.41
CA ILE A 74 16.80 -28.94 57.50
C ILE A 74 16.12 -28.52 58.81
N ASN A 75 15.17 -27.58 58.75
CA ASN A 75 14.41 -27.18 59.94
C ASN A 75 13.60 -28.34 60.53
N ILE A 76 12.92 -29.15 59.70
CA ILE A 76 12.19 -30.32 60.18
C ILE A 76 13.14 -31.40 60.71
N PHE A 77 14.28 -31.61 60.07
CA PHE A 77 15.28 -32.57 60.53
C PHE A 77 15.77 -32.19 61.94
N ILE A 78 16.08 -30.91 62.17
CA ILE A 78 16.47 -30.41 63.50
C ILE A 78 15.31 -30.52 64.50
N PHE A 79 14.07 -30.18 64.09
CA PHE A 79 12.87 -30.39 64.92
C PHE A 79 12.74 -31.84 65.36
N SER A 80 12.93 -32.77 64.43
CA SER A 80 12.83 -34.21 64.61
C SER A 80 13.84 -34.72 65.64
N LEU A 81 15.10 -34.32 65.51
CA LEU A 81 16.16 -34.72 66.45
C LEU A 81 15.93 -34.22 67.88
N MET A 82 15.27 -33.08 68.05
CA MET A 82 15.03 -32.48 69.36
C MET A 82 13.71 -32.93 70.01
N GLN A 83 12.78 -33.50 69.23
CA GLN A 83 11.54 -34.07 69.73
C GLN A 83 11.72 -35.53 70.12
N MET A 84 11.29 -35.88 71.34
CA MET A 84 11.36 -37.27 71.83
C MET A 84 10.12 -38.09 71.45
N GLU A 85 9.14 -37.49 70.77
CA GLU A 85 7.88 -38.13 70.37
C GLU A 85 7.73 -38.09 68.84
N LEU A 86 7.76 -39.26 68.20
CA LEU A 86 7.55 -39.41 66.76
C LEU A 86 6.22 -38.80 66.27
N TYR A 87 5.19 -38.77 67.12
CA TYR A 87 3.87 -38.23 66.76
C TYR A 87 3.93 -36.75 66.35
N ASN A 88 4.59 -35.91 67.15
CA ASN A 88 4.70 -34.47 66.86
C ASN A 88 5.51 -34.23 65.57
N VAL A 89 6.47 -35.12 65.28
CA VAL A 89 7.27 -35.09 64.06
C VAL A 89 6.42 -35.44 62.84
N ILE A 90 5.60 -36.50 62.91
CA ILE A 90 4.67 -36.87 61.83
C ILE A 90 3.68 -35.74 61.54
N THR A 91 3.13 -35.08 62.56
CA THR A 91 2.21 -33.94 62.35
C THR A 91 2.92 -32.76 61.65
N ALA A 92 4.16 -32.45 62.03
CA ALA A 92 4.95 -31.41 61.38
C ALA A 92 5.28 -31.74 59.92
N ILE A 93 5.61 -33.00 59.64
CA ILE A 93 5.86 -33.51 58.28
C ILE A 93 4.63 -33.34 57.40
N VAL A 94 3.47 -33.84 57.83
CA VAL A 94 2.22 -33.75 57.03
C VAL A 94 1.83 -32.30 56.77
N ALA A 95 1.99 -31.42 57.76
CA ALA A 95 1.74 -30.00 57.58
C ALA A 95 2.65 -29.39 56.50
N LEU A 96 3.96 -29.68 56.54
CA LEU A 96 4.89 -29.19 55.51
C LEU A 96 4.58 -29.80 54.13
N SER A 97 4.25 -31.09 54.07
CA SER A 97 3.83 -31.74 52.83
C SER A 97 2.65 -31.01 52.20
N ILE A 98 1.58 -30.72 52.95
CA ILE A 98 0.44 -29.93 52.45
C ILE A 98 0.89 -28.54 51.96
N LEU A 99 1.74 -27.86 52.72
CA LEU A 99 2.23 -26.53 52.38
C LEU A 99 3.11 -26.54 51.11
N SER A 100 3.82 -27.64 50.85
CA SER A 100 4.64 -27.80 49.66
C SER A 100 3.82 -27.85 48.36
N THR A 101 2.52 -28.19 48.42
CA THR A 101 1.64 -28.18 47.23
C THR A 101 1.51 -26.82 46.58
N ILE A 102 1.72 -25.74 47.35
CA ILE A 102 1.65 -24.36 46.86
C ILE A 102 2.70 -24.10 45.76
N PHE A 103 3.82 -24.83 45.80
CA PHE A 103 4.88 -24.68 44.80
C PHE A 103 4.56 -25.34 43.46
N MET A 104 3.50 -26.16 43.39
CA MET A 104 3.04 -26.84 42.16
C MET A 104 4.18 -27.52 41.39
N ASP A 105 5.08 -28.21 42.11
CA ASP A 105 6.18 -28.99 41.55
C ASP A 105 6.09 -30.42 42.13
N ASP A 106 6.01 -31.42 41.25
CA ASP A 106 5.83 -32.82 41.64
C ASP A 106 7.10 -33.43 42.24
N LYS A 107 8.28 -32.96 41.80
CA LYS A 107 9.58 -33.42 42.33
C LYS A 107 9.78 -33.04 43.79
N VAL A 108 9.34 -31.84 44.14
CA VAL A 108 9.36 -31.32 45.51
C VAL A 108 8.59 -32.22 46.47
N VAL A 109 7.37 -32.63 46.07
CA VAL A 109 6.53 -33.48 46.92
C VAL A 109 7.16 -34.87 47.08
N PHE A 110 7.79 -35.39 46.02
CA PHE A 110 8.56 -36.63 46.07
C PHE A 110 9.74 -36.56 47.03
N ASP A 111 10.55 -35.49 46.96
CA ASP A 111 11.70 -35.30 47.85
C ASP A 111 11.27 -35.24 49.32
N ILE A 112 10.14 -34.59 49.61
CA ILE A 112 9.57 -34.56 50.97
C ILE A 112 9.20 -35.96 51.43
N THR A 113 8.43 -36.71 50.64
CA THR A 113 8.02 -38.09 50.99
C THR A 113 9.21 -38.99 51.29
N VAL A 114 10.28 -38.91 50.49
CA VAL A 114 11.50 -39.70 50.73
C VAL A 114 12.13 -39.34 52.08
N ASN A 115 12.23 -38.06 52.41
CA ASN A 115 12.79 -37.61 53.68
C ASN A 115 11.88 -37.92 54.87
N SER A 116 10.56 -37.86 54.71
CA SER A 116 9.58 -38.29 55.73
C SER A 116 9.83 -39.74 56.15
N ILE A 117 10.06 -40.62 55.17
CA ILE A 117 10.39 -42.03 55.42
C ILE A 117 11.72 -42.15 56.18
N ILE A 118 12.76 -41.42 55.76
CA ILE A 118 14.08 -41.43 56.43
C ILE A 118 13.95 -40.99 57.90
N LEU A 119 13.18 -39.93 58.17
CA LEU A 119 12.96 -39.42 59.52
C LEU A 119 12.25 -40.44 60.42
N VAL A 120 11.23 -41.13 59.90
CA VAL A 120 10.54 -42.21 60.62
C VAL A 120 11.51 -43.34 60.98
N VAL A 121 12.40 -43.72 60.05
CA VAL A 121 13.43 -44.75 60.30
C VAL A 121 14.42 -44.29 61.38
N ILE A 122 14.86 -43.03 61.36
CA ILE A 122 15.74 -42.46 62.39
C ILE A 122 15.09 -42.56 63.78
N HIS A 123 13.82 -42.19 63.88
CA HIS A 123 13.08 -42.26 65.14
C HIS A 123 12.84 -43.67 65.67
N ALA A 124 12.54 -44.61 64.77
CA ALA A 124 12.24 -45.99 65.10
C ALA A 124 13.51 -46.80 65.46
N VAL A 125 14.62 -46.57 64.76
CA VAL A 125 15.84 -47.41 64.89
C VAL A 125 16.93 -46.74 65.74
N PHE A 126 17.17 -45.44 65.55
CA PHE A 126 18.36 -44.78 66.13
C PHE A 126 18.05 -44.02 67.42
N LEU A 127 16.90 -43.33 67.48
CA LEU A 127 16.52 -42.56 68.66
C LEU A 127 15.77 -43.39 69.72
N GLY A 128 15.31 -44.60 69.36
CA GLY A 128 14.57 -45.48 70.26
C GLY A 128 13.25 -44.88 70.79
N THR A 129 12.68 -43.92 70.07
CA THR A 129 11.47 -43.18 70.48
C THR A 129 10.17 -43.97 70.30
N VAL A 130 10.26 -45.18 69.76
CA VAL A 130 9.15 -46.10 69.54
C VAL A 130 9.42 -47.35 70.37
N ASP A 131 8.55 -47.62 71.33
CA ASP A 131 8.57 -48.89 72.06
C ASP A 131 7.81 -49.96 71.25
N PHE A 132 8.48 -51.09 71.02
CA PHE A 132 7.94 -52.25 70.31
C PHE A 132 7.60 -53.41 71.27
N SER A 133 7.59 -53.14 72.58
CA SER A 133 7.30 -54.13 73.62
C SER A 133 5.82 -54.54 73.67
N THR A 134 4.91 -53.62 73.30
CA THR A 134 3.47 -53.83 73.44
C THR A 134 2.75 -53.85 72.09
N SER A 135 1.81 -54.79 71.89
CA SER A 135 1.01 -54.89 70.65
C SER A 135 0.23 -53.63 70.31
N SER A 136 -0.20 -52.86 71.32
CA SER A 136 -0.89 -51.57 71.14
C SER A 136 0.00 -50.48 70.55
N GLU A 137 1.28 -50.43 70.93
CA GLU A 137 2.23 -49.43 70.43
C GLU A 137 2.65 -49.73 69.00
N ILE A 138 2.87 -51.02 68.69
CA ILE A 138 3.09 -51.49 67.31
C ILE A 138 1.91 -51.09 66.41
N ALA A 139 0.66 -51.30 66.86
CA ALA A 139 -0.53 -50.93 66.10
C ALA A 139 -0.63 -49.40 65.88
N ASN A 140 -0.36 -48.60 66.92
CA ASN A 140 -0.38 -47.14 66.82
C ASN A 140 0.70 -46.61 65.87
N PHE A 141 1.91 -47.20 65.89
CA PHE A 141 2.98 -46.87 64.95
C PHE A 141 2.55 -47.15 63.50
N ILE A 142 2.03 -48.36 63.22
CA ILE A 142 1.57 -48.77 61.88
C ILE A 142 0.46 -47.84 61.37
N ILE A 143 -0.56 -47.56 62.18
CA ILE A 143 -1.69 -46.70 61.78
C ILE A 143 -1.21 -45.29 61.43
N ARG A 144 -0.35 -44.70 62.27
CA ARG A 144 0.10 -43.31 62.09
C ARG A 144 1.03 -43.13 60.89
N VAL A 145 1.99 -44.04 60.72
CA VAL A 145 2.85 -44.07 59.54
C VAL A 145 2.01 -44.34 58.28
N GLY A 146 1.02 -45.23 58.36
CA GLY A 146 0.08 -45.50 57.27
C GLY A 146 -0.74 -44.26 56.85
N ILE A 147 -1.27 -43.49 57.80
CA ILE A 147 -2.02 -42.25 57.53
C ILE A 147 -1.10 -41.19 56.90
N MET A 148 0.13 -41.05 57.40
CA MET A 148 1.12 -40.12 56.84
C MET A 148 1.43 -40.45 55.38
N LEU A 149 1.79 -41.71 55.10
CA LEU A 149 2.10 -42.15 53.74
C LEU A 149 0.90 -42.02 52.80
N PHE A 150 -0.31 -42.35 53.27
CA PHE A 150 -1.53 -42.15 52.48
C PHE A 150 -1.74 -40.68 52.12
N ALA A 151 -1.59 -39.77 53.09
CA ALA A 151 -1.72 -38.34 52.87
C ALA A 151 -0.69 -37.83 51.84
N GLU A 152 0.57 -38.21 51.97
CA GLU A 152 1.65 -37.79 51.07
C GLU A 152 1.49 -38.34 49.65
N ILE A 153 1.13 -39.62 49.49
CA ILE A 153 0.89 -40.23 48.18
C ILE A 153 -0.31 -39.58 47.50
N PHE A 154 -1.41 -39.35 48.23
CA PHE A 154 -2.58 -38.66 47.70
C PHE A 154 -2.22 -37.26 47.20
N LEU A 155 -1.46 -36.53 48.01
CA LEU A 155 -1.00 -35.18 47.71
C LEU A 155 -0.10 -35.14 46.47
N MET A 156 0.80 -36.11 46.33
CA MET A 156 1.66 -36.28 45.15
C MET A 156 0.84 -36.51 43.88
N ILE A 157 -0.14 -37.42 43.93
CA ILE A 157 -1.04 -37.69 42.80
C ILE A 157 -1.86 -36.44 42.45
N PHE A 158 -2.36 -35.73 43.46
CA PHE A 158 -3.15 -34.52 43.29
C PHE A 158 -2.34 -33.40 42.60
N VAL A 159 -1.13 -33.11 43.08
CA VAL A 159 -0.23 -32.11 42.48
C VAL A 159 0.17 -32.51 41.05
N ALA A 160 0.55 -33.78 40.84
CA ALA A 160 0.90 -34.27 39.50
C ALA A 160 -0.28 -34.11 38.51
N ARG A 161 -1.52 -34.33 38.96
CA ARG A 161 -2.73 -34.13 38.15
C ARG A 161 -2.94 -32.64 37.83
N LEU A 162 -2.78 -31.75 38.81
CA LEU A 162 -2.90 -30.30 38.59
C LEU A 162 -1.87 -29.78 37.60
N CYS A 163 -0.60 -30.18 37.74
CA CYS A 163 0.48 -29.78 36.84
C CYS A 163 0.21 -30.26 35.40
N ARG A 164 -0.24 -31.50 35.22
CA ARG A 164 -0.63 -32.02 33.90
C ARG A 164 -1.79 -31.23 33.27
N THR A 165 -2.83 -30.94 34.05
CA THR A 165 -3.96 -30.13 33.56
C THR A 165 -3.51 -28.73 33.15
N GLN A 166 -2.64 -28.10 33.94
CA GLN A 166 -2.12 -26.76 33.63
C GLN A 166 -1.25 -26.75 32.37
N GLU A 167 -0.39 -27.77 32.20
CA GLU A 167 0.46 -27.88 31.00
C GLU A 167 -0.38 -28.20 29.76
N ASN A 168 -1.35 -29.11 29.84
CA ASN A 168 -2.27 -29.38 28.74
C ASN A 168 -3.02 -28.10 28.32
N TYR A 169 -3.49 -27.33 29.29
CA TYR A 169 -4.16 -26.05 29.01
C TYR A 169 -3.22 -25.05 28.32
N ARG A 170 -1.96 -24.97 28.75
CA ARG A 170 -0.93 -24.11 28.12
C ARG A 170 -0.65 -24.53 26.68
N VAL A 171 -0.43 -25.82 26.45
CA VAL A 171 -0.18 -26.37 25.11
C VAL A 171 -1.38 -26.15 24.19
N SER A 172 -2.60 -26.39 24.67
CA SER A 172 -3.82 -26.10 23.89
C SER A 172 -3.98 -24.62 23.56
N LEU A 173 -3.62 -23.72 24.48
CA LEU A 173 -3.65 -22.27 24.24
C LEU A 173 -2.60 -21.85 23.19
N GLU A 174 -1.37 -22.34 23.30
CA GLU A 174 -0.31 -22.07 22.33
C GLU A 174 -0.65 -22.63 20.94
N ALA A 175 -1.19 -23.86 20.87
CA ALA A 175 -1.65 -24.44 19.62
C ALA A 175 -2.78 -23.62 18.98
N ALA A 176 -3.76 -23.16 19.78
CA ALA A 176 -4.84 -22.31 19.28
C ALA A 176 -4.32 -20.95 18.76
N GLN A 177 -3.40 -20.31 19.49
CA GLN A 177 -2.78 -19.04 19.07
C GLN A 177 -1.94 -19.19 17.79
N ASN A 178 -1.18 -20.28 17.68
CA ASN A 178 -0.39 -20.57 16.48
C ASN A 178 -1.31 -20.83 15.28
N ALA A 179 -2.38 -21.61 15.46
CA ALA A 179 -3.36 -21.84 14.39
C ALA A 179 -4.03 -20.52 13.93
N GLU A 180 -4.35 -19.62 14.86
CA GLU A 180 -4.92 -18.31 14.54
C GLU A 180 -3.94 -17.42 13.75
N ARG A 181 -2.66 -17.39 14.16
CA ARG A 181 -1.60 -16.66 13.43
C ARG A 181 -1.42 -17.21 12.02
N SER A 182 -1.22 -18.53 11.90
CA SER A 182 -1.04 -19.19 10.61
C SER A 182 -2.22 -18.96 9.66
N LYS A 183 -3.46 -18.94 10.16
CA LYS A 183 -4.65 -18.62 9.34
C LYS A 183 -4.55 -17.23 8.73
N SER A 184 -4.14 -16.23 9.50
CA SER A 184 -4.05 -14.86 9.00
C SER A 184 -2.85 -14.63 8.10
N ASP A 185 -1.71 -15.25 8.39
CA ASP A 185 -0.50 -15.11 7.57
C ASP A 185 -0.73 -15.78 6.21
N PHE A 186 -1.41 -16.93 6.21
CA PHE A 186 -1.88 -17.57 4.98
C PHE A 186 -2.79 -16.65 4.16
N LEU A 187 -3.78 -16.00 4.78
CA LEU A 187 -4.68 -15.09 4.07
C LEU A 187 -3.95 -13.86 3.52
N ALA A 188 -3.01 -13.29 4.29
CA ALA A 188 -2.19 -12.16 3.86
C ALA A 188 -1.33 -12.51 2.63
N ASN A 189 -0.64 -13.65 2.67
CA ASN A 189 0.19 -14.12 1.56
C ASN A 189 -0.67 -14.46 0.33
N THR A 190 -1.79 -15.17 0.53
CA THR A 190 -2.73 -15.49 -0.55
C THR A 190 -3.27 -14.22 -1.22
N SER A 191 -3.55 -13.17 -0.45
CA SER A 191 -3.97 -11.89 -1.02
C SER A 191 -2.90 -11.29 -1.92
N HIS A 192 -1.64 -11.33 -1.50
CA HIS A 192 -0.53 -10.81 -2.28
C HIS A 192 -0.34 -11.60 -3.58
N GLU A 193 -0.37 -12.93 -3.49
CA GLU A 193 -0.23 -13.83 -4.65
C GLU A 193 -1.37 -13.71 -5.65
N ILE A 194 -2.59 -13.37 -5.22
CA ILE A 194 -3.70 -13.12 -6.15
C ILE A 194 -3.64 -11.68 -6.70
N ARG A 195 -3.17 -10.71 -5.91
CA ARG A 195 -3.15 -9.30 -6.32
C ARG A 195 -2.20 -9.05 -7.50
N THR A 196 -1.01 -9.63 -7.46
CA THR A 196 0.02 -9.44 -8.50
C THR A 196 -0.46 -9.83 -9.91
N PRO A 197 -0.95 -11.06 -10.17
CA PRO A 197 -1.44 -11.43 -11.50
C PRO A 197 -2.68 -10.63 -11.90
N MET A 198 -3.56 -10.29 -10.95
CA MET A 198 -4.75 -9.48 -11.24
C MET A 198 -4.41 -8.06 -11.68
N ASN A 199 -3.44 -7.42 -11.04
CA ASN A 199 -2.97 -6.08 -11.42
C ASN A 199 -2.34 -6.10 -12.82
N ALA A 200 -1.57 -7.14 -13.15
CA ALA A 200 -1.02 -7.32 -14.50
C ALA A 200 -2.13 -7.47 -15.56
N ILE A 201 -3.15 -8.31 -15.29
CA ILE A 201 -4.30 -8.50 -16.19
C ILE A 201 -5.05 -7.18 -16.40
N MET A 202 -5.35 -6.44 -15.32
CA MET A 202 -6.03 -5.15 -15.43
C MET A 202 -5.21 -4.11 -16.18
N GLY A 203 -3.88 -4.10 -15.97
CA GLY A 203 -2.95 -3.23 -16.70
C GLY A 203 -2.91 -3.56 -18.20
N MET A 204 -2.90 -4.83 -18.58
CA MET A 204 -3.01 -5.24 -19.98
C MET A 204 -4.35 -4.83 -20.60
N CYS A 205 -5.47 -5.00 -19.89
CA CYS A 205 -6.76 -4.51 -20.35
C CYS A 205 -6.77 -2.99 -20.54
N GLU A 206 -6.13 -2.23 -19.64
CA GLU A 206 -6.01 -0.78 -19.77
C GLU A 206 -5.20 -0.39 -21.02
N LEU A 207 -4.11 -1.11 -21.31
CA LEU A 207 -3.31 -0.90 -22.53
C LEU A 207 -4.11 -1.22 -23.79
N ILE A 208 -4.88 -2.31 -23.80
CA ILE A 208 -5.74 -2.69 -24.94
C ILE A 208 -6.84 -1.63 -25.15
N LEU A 209 -7.44 -1.13 -24.08
CA LEU A 209 -8.50 -0.12 -24.14
C LEU A 209 -8.04 1.24 -24.70
N ARG A 210 -6.72 1.48 -24.78
CA ARG A 210 -6.13 2.70 -25.36
C ARG A 210 -5.96 2.64 -26.87
N ASP A 211 -6.04 1.45 -27.48
CA ASP A 211 -5.99 1.31 -28.92
C ASP A 211 -7.23 1.96 -29.57
N GLN A 212 -7.00 2.83 -30.55
CA GLN A 212 -8.06 3.60 -31.21
C GLN A 212 -8.85 2.76 -32.21
N ASP A 213 -8.22 1.72 -32.76
CA ASP A 213 -8.82 0.79 -33.71
C ASP A 213 -9.38 -0.47 -33.03
N LEU A 214 -9.77 -0.35 -31.76
CA LEU A 214 -10.31 -1.46 -30.99
C LEU A 214 -11.78 -1.75 -31.35
N SER A 215 -12.10 -3.00 -31.67
CA SER A 215 -13.47 -3.44 -31.90
C SER A 215 -14.36 -3.23 -30.66
N GLU A 216 -15.65 -2.92 -30.87
CA GLU A 216 -16.60 -2.66 -29.79
C GLU A 216 -16.77 -3.88 -28.85
N THR A 217 -16.70 -5.10 -29.40
CA THR A 217 -16.75 -6.34 -28.63
C THR A 217 -15.48 -6.58 -27.81
N THR A 218 -14.29 -6.27 -28.36
CA THR A 218 -13.03 -6.35 -27.59
C THR A 218 -13.01 -5.33 -26.46
N ARG A 219 -13.53 -4.12 -26.72
CA ARG A 219 -13.68 -3.06 -25.70
C ARG A 219 -14.58 -3.53 -24.56
N GLU A 220 -15.75 -4.06 -24.87
CA GLU A 220 -16.69 -4.60 -23.88
C GLU A 220 -16.07 -5.75 -23.09
N ASN A 221 -15.38 -6.69 -23.76
CA ASN A 221 -14.68 -7.79 -23.09
C ASN A 221 -13.58 -7.30 -22.13
N CYS A 222 -12.79 -6.30 -22.52
CA CYS A 222 -11.77 -5.72 -21.64
C CYS A 222 -12.39 -5.04 -20.42
N PHE A 223 -13.50 -4.32 -20.59
CA PHE A 223 -14.26 -3.75 -19.46
C PHE A 223 -14.81 -4.83 -18.53
N ASN A 224 -15.36 -5.92 -19.08
CA ASN A 224 -15.88 -7.03 -18.29
C ASN A 224 -14.78 -7.73 -17.49
N ILE A 225 -13.60 -7.94 -18.09
CA ILE A 225 -12.43 -8.51 -17.42
C ILE A 225 -11.93 -7.57 -16.31
N GLN A 226 -11.79 -6.26 -16.58
CA GLN A 226 -11.42 -5.28 -15.56
C GLN A 226 -12.41 -5.25 -14.40
N SER A 227 -13.72 -5.23 -14.71
CA SER A 227 -14.77 -5.22 -13.70
C SER A 227 -14.71 -6.48 -12.82
N SER A 228 -14.57 -7.65 -13.44
CA SER A 228 -14.43 -8.94 -12.74
C SER A 228 -13.17 -8.96 -11.86
N GLY A 229 -12.07 -8.42 -12.36
CA GLY A 229 -10.82 -8.33 -11.63
C GLY A 229 -10.87 -7.40 -10.41
N ARG A 230 -11.46 -6.21 -10.58
CA ARG A 230 -11.73 -5.28 -9.47
C ARG A 230 -12.64 -5.91 -8.43
N SER A 231 -13.68 -6.62 -8.86
CA SER A 231 -14.57 -7.36 -7.96
C SER A 231 -13.80 -8.38 -7.13
N LEU A 232 -12.97 -9.22 -7.77
CA LEU A 232 -12.16 -10.24 -7.07
C LEU A 232 -11.22 -9.63 -6.03
N LEU A 233 -10.52 -8.55 -6.38
CA LEU A 233 -9.65 -7.83 -5.45
C LEU A 233 -10.42 -7.26 -4.26
N ALA A 234 -11.64 -6.77 -4.48
CA ALA A 234 -12.51 -6.31 -3.41
C ALA A 234 -12.89 -7.47 -2.46
N ILE A 235 -13.22 -8.66 -2.98
CA ILE A 235 -13.51 -9.85 -2.15
C ILE A 235 -12.32 -10.20 -1.26
N ILE A 236 -11.12 -10.18 -1.83
CA ILE A 236 -9.90 -10.54 -1.11
C ILE A 236 -9.62 -9.53 -0.01
N ASN A 237 -9.77 -8.23 -0.30
CA ASN A 237 -9.62 -7.18 0.70
C ASN A 237 -10.67 -7.32 1.82
N ASP A 238 -11.92 -7.64 1.49
CA ASP A 238 -12.98 -7.89 2.47
C ASP A 238 -12.63 -9.08 3.40
N ILE A 239 -12.10 -10.17 2.86
CA ILE A 239 -11.67 -11.34 3.64
C ILE A 239 -10.51 -10.98 4.57
N LEU A 240 -9.54 -10.22 4.07
CA LEU A 240 -8.41 -9.74 4.87
C LEU A 240 -8.86 -8.82 5.99
N ASP A 241 -9.72 -7.85 5.70
CA ASP A 241 -10.28 -6.94 6.69
C ASP A 241 -11.04 -7.73 7.75
N LEU A 242 -11.87 -8.71 7.36
CA LEU A 242 -12.55 -9.58 8.32
C LEU A 242 -11.56 -10.34 9.21
N SER A 243 -10.49 -10.90 8.63
CA SER A 243 -9.47 -11.64 9.38
C SER A 243 -8.67 -10.75 10.35
N LYS A 244 -8.32 -9.52 9.94
CA LYS A 244 -7.66 -8.53 10.80
C LYS A 244 -8.57 -8.10 11.95
N ILE A 245 -9.87 -7.95 11.69
CA ILE A 245 -10.85 -7.61 12.73
C ILE A 245 -11.02 -8.75 13.73
N GLU A 246 -11.14 -10.01 13.26
CA GLU A 246 -11.28 -11.21 14.12
C GLU A 246 -10.08 -11.42 15.03
N SER A 247 -8.87 -11.26 14.48
CA SER A 247 -7.64 -11.42 15.25
C SER A 247 -7.30 -10.23 16.15
N GLY A 248 -8.14 -9.19 16.16
CA GLY A 248 -7.90 -7.98 16.95
C GLY A 248 -6.71 -7.14 16.50
N ARG A 249 -6.12 -7.44 15.33
CA ARG A 249 -5.00 -6.70 14.74
C ARG A 249 -5.41 -5.43 14.00
N MET A 250 -6.71 -5.24 13.77
CA MET A 250 -7.21 -4.04 13.11
C MET A 250 -7.20 -2.85 14.07
N GLU A 251 -6.32 -1.89 13.79
CA GLU A 251 -6.24 -0.61 14.50
C GLU A 251 -7.15 0.42 13.81
N ILE A 252 -7.86 1.21 14.64
CA ILE A 252 -8.61 2.39 14.20
C ILE A 252 -7.67 3.58 14.37
N ILE A 253 -7.40 4.29 13.29
CA ILE A 253 -6.46 5.42 13.30
C ILE A 253 -7.27 6.70 13.27
N GLU A 254 -7.33 7.40 14.40
CA GLU A 254 -7.99 8.69 14.51
C GLU A 254 -7.15 9.76 13.81
N SER A 255 -7.73 10.42 12.81
CA SER A 255 -7.14 11.53 12.08
C SER A 255 -8.15 12.66 11.93
N GLU A 256 -7.66 13.89 11.77
CA GLU A 256 -8.51 15.01 11.41
C GLU A 256 -8.94 14.88 9.94
N PHE A 257 -10.24 15.00 9.68
CA PHE A 257 -10.80 14.96 8.34
C PHE A 257 -11.91 15.98 8.15
N ASN A 258 -12.11 16.36 6.89
CA ASN A 258 -13.17 17.27 6.49
C ASN A 258 -14.41 16.50 6.02
N ILE A 259 -15.55 16.69 6.70
CA ILE A 259 -16.79 15.96 6.39
C ILE A 259 -17.32 16.28 4.99
N ALA A 260 -17.14 17.51 4.50
CA ALA A 260 -17.55 17.90 3.15
C ALA A 260 -16.81 17.09 2.08
N SER A 261 -15.50 16.91 2.25
CA SER A 261 -14.67 16.10 1.33
C SER A 261 -15.13 14.64 1.33
N LEU A 262 -15.34 14.07 2.51
CA LEU A 262 -15.81 12.69 2.66
C LEU A 262 -17.16 12.47 1.94
N LEU A 263 -18.13 13.37 2.16
CA LEU A 263 -19.45 13.28 1.52
C LEU A 263 -19.34 13.40 0.00
N ASN A 264 -18.59 14.39 -0.51
CA ASN A 264 -18.39 14.59 -1.95
C ASN A 264 -17.88 13.32 -2.63
N ASP A 265 -16.84 12.71 -2.08
CA ASP A 265 -16.26 11.50 -2.64
C ASP A 265 -17.24 10.32 -2.63
N VAL A 266 -17.95 10.10 -1.51
CA VAL A 266 -18.95 9.02 -1.40
C VAL A 266 -20.06 9.20 -2.43
N ILE A 267 -20.54 10.43 -2.60
CA ILE A 267 -21.57 10.77 -3.59
C ILE A 267 -21.04 10.51 -5.01
N ASN A 268 -19.84 10.98 -5.33
CA ASN A 268 -19.21 10.79 -6.65
C ASN A 268 -19.02 9.30 -6.99
N MET A 269 -18.57 8.50 -6.03
CA MET A 269 -18.43 7.05 -6.19
C MET A 269 -19.78 6.39 -6.45
N THR A 270 -20.83 6.83 -5.76
CA THR A 270 -22.19 6.28 -5.90
C THR A 270 -22.82 6.66 -7.25
N VAL A 271 -22.71 7.92 -7.67
CA VAL A 271 -23.21 8.42 -8.96
C VAL A 271 -22.55 7.69 -10.13
N THR A 272 -21.27 7.33 -10.00
CA THR A 272 -20.55 6.52 -11.00
C THR A 272 -21.06 5.09 -11.09
N ARG A 273 -21.52 4.51 -9.99
CA ARG A 273 -22.09 3.15 -9.96
C ARG A 273 -23.56 3.08 -10.35
N LYS A 274 -24.31 4.18 -10.28
CA LYS A 274 -25.70 4.29 -10.79
C LYS A 274 -25.80 3.92 -12.29
N GLN A 275 -24.76 4.23 -13.08
CA GLN A 275 -24.74 4.01 -14.53
C GLN A 275 -26.04 4.50 -15.20
N ASN A 276 -26.68 3.69 -16.04
CA ASN A 276 -27.92 4.00 -16.76
C ASN A 276 -29.20 3.65 -15.97
N LYS A 277 -29.10 3.30 -14.67
CA LYS A 277 -30.31 3.02 -13.86
C LYS A 277 -31.10 4.30 -13.62
N LYS A 278 -32.43 4.21 -13.68
CA LYS A 278 -33.38 5.30 -13.39
C LYS A 278 -33.55 5.52 -11.87
N ILE A 279 -32.46 5.72 -11.15
CA ILE A 279 -32.48 5.94 -9.69
C ILE A 279 -32.14 7.39 -9.39
N GLU A 280 -32.99 8.15 -8.73
CA GLU A 280 -32.63 9.47 -8.22
C GLU A 280 -31.82 9.34 -6.92
N ILE A 281 -30.70 10.06 -6.82
CA ILE A 281 -29.86 10.08 -5.62
C ILE A 281 -30.12 11.40 -4.91
N MET A 282 -30.46 11.35 -3.64
CA MET A 282 -30.76 12.53 -2.82
C MET A 282 -29.86 12.58 -1.60
N VAL A 283 -29.51 13.78 -1.17
CA VAL A 283 -28.61 13.99 -0.04
C VAL A 283 -29.17 15.10 0.85
N HIS A 284 -29.40 14.76 2.12
CA HIS A 284 -29.82 15.67 3.17
C HIS A 284 -28.71 15.68 4.20
N ALA A 285 -28.07 16.83 4.39
CA ALA A 285 -26.97 16.96 5.34
C ALA A 285 -27.17 18.24 6.15
N ASP A 286 -27.22 18.09 7.47
CA ASP A 286 -27.41 19.18 8.43
C ASP A 286 -26.23 20.17 8.36
N PRO A 287 -26.43 21.42 7.91
CA PRO A 287 -25.31 22.34 7.63
C PRO A 287 -24.55 22.74 8.89
N ASP A 288 -25.16 22.62 10.08
CA ASP A 288 -24.53 22.95 11.35
C ASP A 288 -23.48 21.91 11.79
N ILE A 289 -23.31 20.81 11.03
CA ILE A 289 -22.25 19.83 11.31
C ILE A 289 -20.88 20.53 11.22
N PRO A 290 -20.02 20.40 12.27
CA PRO A 290 -18.66 20.90 12.25
C PRO A 290 -17.87 20.39 11.04
N CYS A 291 -17.12 21.28 10.39
CA CYS A 291 -16.41 20.95 9.16
C CYS A 291 -15.20 20.05 9.40
N GLY A 292 -14.57 20.14 10.57
CA GLY A 292 -13.44 19.33 10.99
C GLY A 292 -13.82 18.34 12.08
N LEU A 293 -13.70 17.04 11.79
CA LEU A 293 -13.98 15.95 12.72
C LEU A 293 -12.73 15.09 12.91
N ILE A 294 -12.61 14.44 14.06
CA ILE A 294 -11.51 13.52 14.35
C ILE A 294 -12.07 12.09 14.40
N GLY A 295 -11.56 11.23 13.52
CA GLY A 295 -11.94 9.84 13.39
C GLY A 295 -11.19 9.13 12.25
N ASP A 296 -11.54 7.88 11.99
CA ASP A 296 -10.93 7.12 10.89
C ASP A 296 -11.72 7.32 9.59
N GLU A 297 -11.38 8.38 8.85
CA GLU A 297 -12.05 8.76 7.60
C GLU A 297 -12.16 7.60 6.60
N ILE A 298 -11.11 6.78 6.49
CA ILE A 298 -11.07 5.66 5.54
C ILE A 298 -12.12 4.61 5.90
N ARG A 299 -12.23 4.27 7.19
CA ARG A 299 -13.21 3.27 7.64
C ARG A 299 -14.63 3.80 7.63
N ILE A 300 -14.83 5.08 7.96
CA ILE A 300 -16.15 5.72 7.82
C ILE A 300 -16.58 5.70 6.35
N ARG A 301 -15.69 6.12 5.44
CA ARG A 301 -15.90 6.06 3.99
C ARG A 301 -16.26 4.67 3.51
N GLN A 302 -15.52 3.64 3.97
CA GLN A 302 -15.77 2.24 3.62
C GLN A 302 -17.20 1.82 4.01
N VAL A 303 -17.65 2.18 5.22
CA VAL A 303 -19.02 1.89 5.68
C VAL A 303 -20.04 2.63 4.80
N MET A 304 -19.84 3.92 4.55
CA MET A 304 -20.76 4.73 3.73
C MET A 304 -20.89 4.23 2.30
N VAL A 305 -19.75 3.95 1.63
CA VAL A 305 -19.74 3.41 0.27
C VAL A 305 -20.44 2.06 0.23
N ASN A 306 -20.19 1.16 1.17
CA ASN A 306 -20.88 -0.13 1.21
C ASN A 306 -22.41 0.03 1.32
N LEU A 307 -22.91 0.91 2.20
CA LEU A 307 -24.35 1.14 2.32
C LEU A 307 -24.96 1.79 1.07
N MET A 308 -24.35 2.86 0.55
CA MET A 308 -24.83 3.57 -0.65
C MET A 308 -24.82 2.66 -1.90
N THR A 309 -23.78 1.85 -2.05
CA THR A 309 -23.66 0.95 -3.20
C THR A 309 -24.65 -0.21 -3.12
N ASN A 310 -24.93 -0.75 -1.93
CA ASN A 310 -26.01 -1.72 -1.75
C ASN A 310 -27.38 -1.12 -2.06
N ALA A 311 -27.67 0.10 -1.60
CA ALA A 311 -28.91 0.79 -1.93
C ALA A 311 -29.14 0.94 -3.45
N VAL A 312 -28.11 1.39 -4.19
CA VAL A 312 -28.16 1.48 -5.67
C VAL A 312 -28.24 0.11 -6.33
N LYS A 313 -27.63 -0.91 -5.75
CA LYS A 313 -27.61 -2.28 -6.28
C LYS A 313 -29.00 -2.92 -6.23
N PHE A 314 -29.70 -2.80 -5.09
CA PHE A 314 -30.99 -3.44 -4.83
C PHE A 314 -32.21 -2.59 -5.20
N THR A 315 -32.00 -1.34 -5.59
CA THR A 315 -33.02 -0.49 -6.22
C THR A 315 -32.94 -0.64 -7.74
N HIS A 316 -34.09 -0.83 -8.39
CA HIS A 316 -34.18 -0.92 -9.85
C HIS A 316 -34.64 0.42 -10.46
N ASP A 317 -35.70 0.99 -9.88
CA ASP A 317 -36.29 2.29 -10.22
C ASP A 317 -36.72 2.96 -8.90
N GLY A 318 -36.65 4.29 -8.82
CA GLY A 318 -37.00 5.03 -7.61
C GLY A 318 -35.87 5.92 -7.08
N ALA A 319 -35.65 5.95 -5.76
CA ALA A 319 -34.72 6.87 -5.11
C ALA A 319 -33.84 6.21 -4.06
N VAL A 320 -32.63 6.76 -3.88
CA VAL A 320 -31.70 6.47 -2.80
C VAL A 320 -31.34 7.77 -2.09
N THR A 321 -31.62 7.84 -0.80
CA THR A 321 -31.50 9.05 0.00
C THR A 321 -30.45 8.88 1.11
N LEU A 322 -29.45 9.76 1.13
CA LEU A 322 -28.44 9.85 2.17
C LEU A 322 -28.80 10.95 3.16
N HIS A 323 -29.01 10.62 4.43
CA HIS A 323 -29.19 11.57 5.52
C HIS A 323 -27.93 11.61 6.40
N VAL A 324 -27.45 12.82 6.68
CA VAL A 324 -26.31 13.08 7.57
C VAL A 324 -26.74 14.10 8.60
N THR A 325 -26.85 13.68 9.86
CA THR A 325 -27.29 14.54 10.96
C THR A 325 -26.35 14.41 12.15
N GLN A 326 -26.43 15.37 13.07
CA GLN A 326 -25.64 15.33 14.29
C GLN A 326 -26.49 15.45 15.55
N THR A 327 -25.91 15.08 16.68
CA THR A 327 -26.40 15.45 18.01
C THR A 327 -25.22 15.85 18.86
N LYS A 328 -25.21 17.09 19.38
CA LYS A 328 -24.13 17.58 20.23
C LYS A 328 -24.06 16.80 21.55
N GLN A 329 -22.84 16.57 22.02
CA GLN A 329 -22.51 15.85 23.25
C GLN A 329 -21.35 16.54 23.96
N GLU A 330 -21.09 16.21 25.23
CA GLU A 330 -19.98 16.82 25.99
C GLU A 330 -18.60 16.57 25.36
N TYR A 331 -18.43 15.46 24.63
CA TYR A 331 -17.16 15.08 23.98
C TYR A 331 -17.03 15.54 22.53
N GLY A 332 -18.03 16.24 21.97
CA GLY A 332 -18.11 16.60 20.56
C GLY A 332 -19.50 16.35 20.00
N ILE A 333 -19.62 15.45 19.02
CA ILE A 333 -20.90 15.14 18.36
C ILE A 333 -21.11 13.64 18.19
N ASN A 334 -22.37 13.22 18.14
CA ASN A 334 -22.76 11.95 17.55
C ASN A 334 -23.14 12.19 16.09
N LEU A 335 -22.31 11.72 15.16
CA LEU A 335 -22.59 11.77 13.74
C LEU A 335 -23.48 10.58 13.36
N LYS A 336 -24.70 10.84 12.89
CA LYS A 336 -25.63 9.84 12.40
C LYS A 336 -25.69 9.90 10.87
N ILE A 337 -25.43 8.77 10.24
CA ILE A 337 -25.53 8.60 8.80
C ILE A 337 -26.60 7.55 8.52
N SER A 338 -27.54 7.86 7.64
CA SER A 338 -28.62 6.96 7.22
C SER A 338 -28.70 6.90 5.70
N VAL A 339 -28.83 5.70 5.15
CA VAL A 339 -29.05 5.43 3.74
C VAL A 339 -30.40 4.76 3.61
N GLU A 340 -31.32 5.43 2.93
CA GLU A 340 -32.66 4.94 2.61
C GLU A 340 -32.75 4.60 1.13
N ASP A 341 -33.32 3.46 0.81
CA ASP A 341 -33.57 3.00 -0.55
C ASP A 341 -35.03 2.64 -0.74
N SER A 342 -35.61 2.97 -1.89
CA SER A 342 -36.97 2.55 -2.28
C SER A 342 -36.99 1.20 -3.01
N GLY A 343 -36.02 0.33 -2.70
CA GLY A 343 -35.81 -0.95 -3.39
C GLY A 343 -36.75 -2.06 -2.91
N ILE A 344 -36.32 -3.31 -3.13
CA ILE A 344 -37.13 -4.51 -2.85
C ILE A 344 -37.44 -4.74 -1.36
N GLY A 345 -36.74 -4.06 -0.45
CA GLY A 345 -36.81 -4.32 0.98
C GLY A 345 -36.32 -5.73 1.38
N ILE A 346 -36.37 -6.01 2.68
CA ILE A 346 -35.85 -7.24 3.30
C ILE A 346 -36.98 -7.84 4.14
N THR A 347 -37.13 -9.17 4.09
CA THR A 347 -38.11 -9.89 4.91
C THR A 347 -37.65 -10.00 6.36
N GLU A 348 -38.58 -10.08 7.32
CA GLU A 348 -38.25 -10.16 8.76
C GLU A 348 -37.32 -11.33 9.11
N GLU A 349 -37.50 -12.50 8.49
CA GLU A 349 -36.63 -13.68 8.71
C GLU A 349 -35.15 -13.40 8.36
N ASN A 350 -34.92 -12.54 7.37
CA ASN A 350 -33.57 -12.25 6.86
C ASN A 350 -32.91 -11.06 7.57
N LEU A 351 -33.65 -10.26 8.36
CA LEU A 351 -33.09 -9.14 9.10
C LEU A 351 -32.09 -9.59 10.18
N GLU A 352 -32.38 -10.69 10.88
CA GLU A 352 -31.50 -11.20 11.94
C GLU A 352 -30.16 -11.72 11.40
N LYS A 353 -30.18 -12.29 10.18
CA LYS A 353 -29.02 -12.92 9.54
C LYS A 353 -28.18 -11.96 8.70
N LEU A 354 -28.65 -10.73 8.48
CA LEU A 354 -28.10 -9.78 7.52
C LEU A 354 -26.63 -9.37 7.82
N PHE A 355 -26.26 -9.38 9.09
CA PHE A 355 -24.90 -9.00 9.54
C PHE A 355 -23.98 -10.20 9.78
N GLU A 356 -24.43 -11.42 9.48
CA GLU A 356 -23.58 -12.61 9.52
C GLU A 356 -22.69 -12.69 8.27
N SER A 357 -21.45 -13.16 8.45
CA SER A 357 -20.48 -13.28 7.34
C SER A 357 -20.95 -14.31 6.31
N PHE A 358 -20.77 -14.01 5.02
CA PHE A 358 -21.08 -14.89 3.88
C PHE A 358 -22.57 -15.21 3.66
N GLN A 359 -23.47 -14.50 4.34
CA GLN A 359 -24.90 -14.64 4.08
C GLN A 359 -25.34 -13.75 2.90
N GLN A 360 -26.02 -14.36 1.94
CA GLN A 360 -26.71 -13.66 0.85
C GLN A 360 -28.21 -13.94 0.94
N VAL A 361 -28.99 -12.87 1.00
CA VAL A 361 -30.45 -12.94 1.09
C VAL A 361 -31.06 -13.15 -0.31
N ASP A 362 -31.98 -14.12 -0.43
CA ASP A 362 -32.77 -14.44 -1.64
C ASP A 362 -31.98 -14.81 -2.91
N THR A 363 -31.19 -15.89 -2.84
CA THR A 363 -30.43 -16.48 -3.97
C THR A 363 -31.28 -16.94 -5.17
N ARG A 364 -32.61 -17.10 -5.04
CA ARG A 364 -33.49 -17.55 -6.14
C ARG A 364 -34.00 -16.42 -7.04
N LYS A 365 -34.29 -15.23 -6.50
CA LYS A 365 -34.78 -14.06 -7.28
C LYS A 365 -33.65 -13.10 -7.69
N ASN A 366 -32.55 -13.06 -6.95
CA ASN A 366 -31.43 -12.14 -7.16
C ASN A 366 -30.21 -12.79 -7.85
N ARG A 367 -30.42 -13.81 -8.70
CA ARG A 367 -29.32 -14.56 -9.35
C ARG A 367 -28.36 -13.71 -10.20
N SER A 368 -28.77 -12.51 -10.60
CA SER A 368 -27.99 -11.55 -11.38
C SER A 368 -27.21 -10.52 -10.54
N ILE A 369 -27.38 -10.51 -9.21
CA ILE A 369 -26.86 -9.47 -8.32
C ILE A 369 -25.67 -10.00 -7.50
N GLU A 370 -24.47 -9.93 -8.06
CA GLU A 370 -23.22 -10.43 -7.45
C GLU A 370 -22.80 -9.66 -6.19
N GLY A 371 -22.43 -10.35 -5.10
CA GLY A 371 -21.82 -9.72 -3.91
C GLY A 371 -21.30 -10.74 -2.90
N THR A 372 -20.27 -10.39 -2.12
CA THR A 372 -19.57 -11.33 -1.22
C THR A 372 -20.36 -11.77 0.01
N GLY A 373 -21.39 -11.01 0.38
CA GLY A 373 -22.07 -11.16 1.67
C GLY A 373 -21.20 -10.75 2.87
N LEU A 374 -20.05 -10.10 2.63
CA LEU A 374 -19.12 -9.69 3.70
C LEU A 374 -19.27 -8.23 4.10
N GLY A 375 -19.71 -7.36 3.17
CA GLY A 375 -19.73 -5.92 3.38
C GLY A 375 -20.46 -5.50 4.66
N LEU A 376 -21.69 -5.94 4.88
CA LEU A 376 -22.48 -5.53 6.06
C LEU A 376 -21.88 -6.05 7.38
N ALA A 377 -21.34 -7.28 7.37
CA ALA A 377 -20.64 -7.84 8.53
C ALA A 377 -19.39 -7.01 8.89
N ILE A 378 -18.61 -6.60 7.88
CA ILE A 378 -17.45 -5.71 8.05
C ILE A 378 -17.92 -4.34 8.57
N SER A 379 -18.94 -3.73 7.94
CA SER A 379 -19.49 -2.44 8.36
C SER A 379 -19.90 -2.43 9.83
N LYS A 380 -20.62 -3.46 10.29
CA LYS A 380 -21.03 -3.59 11.70
C LYS A 380 -19.84 -3.65 12.64
N ARG A 381 -18.82 -4.43 12.30
CA ARG A 381 -17.63 -4.57 13.15
C ARG A 381 -16.78 -3.30 13.16
N LEU A 382 -16.62 -2.61 12.03
CA LEU A 382 -15.93 -1.31 11.95
C LEU A 382 -16.62 -0.27 12.81
N VAL A 383 -17.95 -0.11 12.66
CA VAL A 383 -18.75 0.83 13.45
C VAL A 383 -18.64 0.51 14.94
N THR A 384 -18.70 -0.76 15.33
CA THR A 384 -18.57 -1.18 16.74
C THR A 384 -17.18 -0.88 17.30
N ARG A 385 -16.11 -1.10 16.51
CA ARG A 385 -14.73 -0.78 16.89
C ARG A 385 -14.51 0.73 17.05
N MET A 386 -15.19 1.55 16.26
CA MET A 386 -15.20 3.02 16.39
C MET A 386 -16.12 3.51 17.52
N GLY A 387 -16.66 2.62 18.36
CA GLY A 387 -17.51 2.98 19.51
C GLY A 387 -18.96 3.32 19.15
N GLY A 388 -19.39 3.04 17.92
CA GLY A 388 -20.73 3.30 17.44
C GLY A 388 -21.61 2.06 17.33
N PHE A 389 -22.79 2.24 16.72
CA PHE A 389 -23.71 1.15 16.40
C PHE A 389 -24.37 1.35 15.04
N ILE A 390 -24.72 0.24 14.40
CA ILE A 390 -25.43 0.19 13.11
C ILE A 390 -26.78 -0.49 13.30
N ASN A 391 -27.81 0.01 12.62
CA ASN A 391 -29.17 -0.51 12.68
C ASN A 391 -29.78 -0.56 11.28
N VAL A 392 -30.77 -1.44 11.10
CA VAL A 392 -31.53 -1.60 9.86
C VAL A 392 -33.02 -1.61 10.18
N SER A 393 -33.80 -0.91 9.36
CA SER A 393 -35.26 -1.01 9.30
C SER A 393 -35.63 -1.25 7.85
N SER A 394 -36.49 -2.22 7.58
CA SER A 394 -36.86 -2.55 6.19
C SER A 394 -38.25 -3.13 6.14
N VAL A 395 -38.98 -2.82 5.08
CA VAL A 395 -40.30 -3.38 4.79
C VAL A 395 -40.24 -3.96 3.38
N TYR A 396 -40.50 -5.26 3.27
CA TYR A 396 -40.45 -5.96 1.99
C TYR A 396 -41.39 -5.31 0.97
N GLY A 397 -40.83 -4.94 -0.19
CA GLY A 397 -41.49 -4.24 -1.29
C GLY A 397 -41.61 -2.72 -1.16
N GLN A 398 -41.19 -2.12 -0.03
CA GLN A 398 -41.22 -0.65 0.16
C GLN A 398 -39.83 -0.03 0.23
N GLY A 399 -38.82 -0.79 0.65
CA GLY A 399 -37.45 -0.30 0.75
C GLY A 399 -36.74 -0.68 2.05
N SER A 400 -35.54 -0.14 2.23
CA SER A 400 -34.75 -0.33 3.46
C SER A 400 -34.08 0.96 3.91
N THR A 401 -33.85 1.06 5.20
CA THR A 401 -33.11 2.15 5.84
C THR A 401 -32.00 1.56 6.69
N PHE A 402 -30.76 1.80 6.29
CA PHE A 402 -29.57 1.45 7.05
C PHE A 402 -29.01 2.70 7.72
N SER A 403 -28.82 2.66 9.03
CA SER A 403 -28.28 3.80 9.76
C SER A 403 -27.16 3.39 10.69
N PHE A 404 -26.15 4.25 10.84
CA PHE A 404 -25.11 4.07 11.85
C PHE A 404 -24.82 5.39 12.54
N VAL A 405 -24.39 5.29 13.80
CA VAL A 405 -24.04 6.44 14.65
C VAL A 405 -22.62 6.25 15.15
N LEU A 406 -21.80 7.29 15.05
CA LEU A 406 -20.45 7.30 15.58
C LEU A 406 -20.22 8.49 16.50
N PRO A 407 -19.59 8.29 17.68
CA PRO A 407 -19.09 9.38 18.50
C PRO A 407 -17.85 10.01 17.83
N MET A 408 -17.86 11.32 17.65
CA MET A 408 -16.81 12.09 16.98
C MET A 408 -16.35 13.24 17.86
N LYS A 409 -15.04 13.48 17.92
CA LYS A 409 -14.50 14.74 18.44
C LYS A 409 -14.50 15.77 17.31
N VAL A 410 -14.58 17.04 17.68
CA VAL A 410 -14.57 18.17 16.75
C VAL A 410 -13.21 18.83 16.80
N SER A 411 -12.61 19.06 15.62
CA SER A 411 -11.38 19.87 15.49
C SER A 411 -11.70 21.30 15.03
N ASP A 412 -12.73 21.48 14.23
CA ASP A 412 -13.18 22.78 13.73
C ASP A 412 -14.71 22.89 13.79
N GLU A 413 -15.18 23.74 14.69
CA GLU A 413 -16.60 24.00 14.99
C GLU A 413 -17.34 24.79 13.90
N ARG A 414 -16.64 25.30 12.87
CA ARG A 414 -17.32 26.01 11.78
C ARG A 414 -18.27 25.05 11.05
N PRO A 415 -19.48 25.50 10.69
CA PRO A 415 -20.40 24.68 9.92
C PRO A 415 -19.78 24.32 8.57
N PHE A 416 -19.92 23.07 8.15
CA PHE A 416 -19.34 22.60 6.88
C PHE A 416 -20.05 23.17 5.64
N ILE A 417 -21.26 23.70 5.82
CA ILE A 417 -21.99 24.46 4.80
C ILE A 417 -22.37 25.80 5.40
N SER A 418 -22.03 26.89 4.72
CA SER A 418 -22.55 28.22 5.05
C SER A 418 -22.75 29.04 3.79
N VAL A 419 -23.71 29.97 3.83
CA VAL A 419 -23.97 30.91 2.75
C VAL A 419 -23.52 32.30 3.20
N LYS A 420 -22.78 33.01 2.34
CA LYS A 420 -22.30 34.38 2.59
C LYS A 420 -23.47 35.34 2.37
N GLU A 421 -23.77 36.16 3.39
CA GLU A 421 -24.82 37.19 3.32
C GLU A 421 -26.20 36.66 2.86
N PRO A 422 -26.76 35.61 3.52
CA PRO A 422 -27.97 34.93 3.06
C PRO A 422 -29.18 35.87 2.93
N GLU A 423 -29.23 36.95 3.72
CA GLU A 423 -30.25 37.99 3.67
C GLU A 423 -30.30 38.77 2.34
N LYS A 424 -29.20 38.81 1.59
CA LYS A 424 -29.13 39.44 0.27
C LYS A 424 -29.48 38.48 -0.87
N ILE A 425 -29.61 37.19 -0.58
CA ILE A 425 -29.85 36.17 -1.57
C ILE A 425 -31.34 35.89 -1.68
N MET A 426 -31.84 36.08 -2.90
CA MET A 426 -33.16 35.63 -3.32
C MET A 426 -33.01 34.72 -4.52
N SER A 427 -33.49 33.50 -4.40
CA SER A 427 -33.30 32.44 -5.38
C SER A 427 -34.61 31.99 -5.98
N LEU A 428 -34.65 31.82 -7.30
CA LEU A 428 -35.76 31.23 -8.03
C LEU A 428 -35.38 29.81 -8.48
N VAL A 429 -36.24 28.82 -8.26
CA VAL A 429 -36.08 27.45 -8.75
C VAL A 429 -37.13 27.19 -9.82
N TYR A 430 -36.69 27.08 -11.07
CA TYR A 430 -37.52 26.76 -12.23
C TYR A 430 -37.22 25.33 -12.72
N ILE A 431 -37.79 24.35 -12.02
CA ILE A 431 -37.67 22.93 -12.35
C ILE A 431 -39.07 22.31 -12.29
N ASN A 432 -39.49 21.65 -13.37
CA ASN A 432 -40.73 20.90 -13.36
C ASN A 432 -40.47 19.51 -12.79
N PHE A 433 -40.82 19.31 -11.51
CA PHE A 433 -40.68 18.03 -10.83
C PHE A 433 -41.78 17.01 -11.21
N LYS A 434 -42.85 17.42 -11.91
CA LYS A 434 -43.95 16.51 -12.33
C LYS A 434 -43.58 15.54 -13.45
N LYS A 435 -42.36 15.64 -13.98
CA LYS A 435 -41.83 14.75 -15.01
C LYS A 435 -41.29 13.42 -14.48
N PHE A 436 -41.13 13.31 -13.17
CA PHE A 436 -40.80 12.03 -12.54
C PHE A 436 -42.09 11.23 -12.41
N ASP A 437 -42.13 10.01 -12.95
CA ASP A 437 -43.28 9.08 -12.85
C ASP A 437 -43.60 8.64 -11.39
N SER A 438 -42.97 9.28 -10.39
CA SER A 438 -43.06 8.96 -8.96
C SER A 438 -43.35 10.22 -8.14
N VAL A 439 -44.54 10.24 -7.52
CA VAL A 439 -44.98 11.27 -6.56
C VAL A 439 -44.03 11.38 -5.36
N VAL A 440 -43.32 10.30 -5.02
CA VAL A 440 -42.34 10.26 -3.93
C VAL A 440 -41.15 11.17 -4.23
N ILE A 441 -40.65 11.14 -5.47
CA ILE A 441 -39.50 11.93 -5.90
C ILE A 441 -39.86 13.43 -5.90
N GLU A 442 -41.05 13.78 -6.38
CA GLU A 442 -41.54 15.17 -6.36
C GLU A 442 -41.59 15.71 -4.92
N ASN A 443 -42.19 14.96 -3.99
CA ASN A 443 -42.28 15.36 -2.58
C ASN A 443 -40.91 15.52 -1.92
N GLN A 444 -39.96 14.64 -2.23
CA GLN A 444 -38.61 14.73 -1.68
C GLN A 444 -37.85 15.96 -2.21
N TYR A 445 -37.95 16.29 -3.50
CA TYR A 445 -37.36 17.52 -4.04
C TYR A 445 -37.99 18.78 -3.43
N MET A 446 -39.30 18.79 -3.19
CA MET A 446 -39.96 19.91 -2.50
C MET A 446 -39.49 20.03 -1.05
N SER A 447 -39.36 18.91 -0.34
CA SER A 447 -38.81 18.87 1.02
C SER A 447 -37.38 19.39 1.05
N LEU A 448 -36.54 18.98 0.08
CA LEU A 448 -35.17 19.46 -0.06
C LEU A 448 -35.14 20.98 -0.30
N MET A 449 -36.01 21.54 -1.16
CA MET A 449 -36.03 22.99 -1.39
C MET A 449 -36.41 23.75 -0.11
N HIS A 450 -37.39 23.24 0.63
CA HIS A 450 -37.79 23.82 1.91
C HIS A 450 -36.65 23.73 2.94
N GLU A 451 -35.94 22.61 2.99
CA GLU A 451 -34.80 22.38 3.86
C GLU A 451 -33.63 23.32 3.52
N ILE A 452 -33.27 23.46 2.24
CA ILE A 452 -32.23 24.41 1.80
C ILE A 452 -32.61 25.84 2.20
N SER A 453 -33.85 26.24 1.97
CA SER A 453 -34.33 27.59 2.31
C SER A 453 -34.26 27.85 3.82
N THR A 454 -34.73 26.90 4.64
CA THR A 454 -34.79 27.05 6.09
C THR A 454 -33.41 26.95 6.74
N GLN A 455 -32.61 25.95 6.38
CA GLN A 455 -31.32 25.70 7.02
C GLN A 455 -30.24 26.69 6.57
N LEU A 456 -30.27 27.17 5.32
CA LEU A 456 -29.32 28.20 4.84
C LEU A 456 -29.82 29.63 5.08
N ASN A 457 -31.05 29.79 5.60
CA ASN A 457 -31.72 31.06 5.82
C ASN A 457 -31.83 31.93 4.54
N VAL A 458 -32.07 31.29 3.39
CA VAL A 458 -32.18 31.93 2.07
C VAL A 458 -33.62 31.89 1.59
N LYS A 459 -34.10 32.98 0.97
CA LYS A 459 -35.43 32.99 0.33
C LYS A 459 -35.38 32.26 -1.00
N MET A 460 -36.12 31.16 -1.10
CA MET A 460 -36.26 30.39 -2.34
C MET A 460 -37.72 30.33 -2.77
N GLU A 461 -38.02 30.77 -4.00
CA GLU A 461 -39.33 30.60 -4.64
C GLU A 461 -39.24 29.51 -5.69
N HIS A 462 -40.19 28.58 -5.72
CA HIS A 462 -40.29 27.53 -6.74
C HIS A 462 -41.44 27.83 -7.69
N THR A 463 -41.23 27.60 -8.98
CA THR A 463 -42.30 27.60 -9.97
C THR A 463 -42.01 26.60 -11.09
N SER A 464 -43.06 26.09 -11.72
CA SER A 464 -42.97 25.26 -12.93
C SER A 464 -43.52 25.97 -14.17
N ASN A 465 -43.95 27.23 -14.04
CA ASN A 465 -44.54 28.02 -15.13
C ASN A 465 -43.57 29.12 -15.61
N PHE A 466 -43.23 29.09 -16.90
CA PHE A 466 -42.31 30.07 -17.50
C PHE A 466 -42.83 31.52 -17.47
N GLU A 467 -44.14 31.74 -17.61
CA GLU A 467 -44.70 33.10 -17.53
C GLU A 467 -44.50 33.69 -16.13
N ARG A 468 -44.66 32.85 -15.11
CA ARG A 468 -44.42 33.23 -13.71
C ARG A 468 -42.93 33.53 -13.45
N VAL A 469 -42.01 32.82 -14.10
CA VAL A 469 -40.58 33.12 -14.04
C VAL A 469 -40.30 34.55 -14.54
N LYS A 470 -40.89 34.94 -15.67
CA LYS A 470 -40.71 36.30 -16.22
C LYS A 470 -41.29 37.38 -15.30
N GLU A 471 -42.44 37.12 -14.68
CA GLU A 471 -43.04 38.04 -13.70
C GLU A 471 -42.14 38.23 -12.47
N ILE A 472 -41.64 37.14 -11.88
CA ILE A 472 -40.82 37.17 -10.66
C ILE A 472 -39.48 37.87 -10.94
N ILE A 473 -38.82 37.53 -12.04
CA ILE A 473 -37.55 38.16 -12.42
C ILE A 473 -37.76 39.63 -12.78
N GLY A 474 -38.83 39.95 -13.52
CA GLY A 474 -39.17 41.33 -13.92
C GLY A 474 -39.58 42.25 -12.77
N ALA A 475 -40.09 41.68 -11.66
CA ALA A 475 -40.34 42.42 -10.42
C ALA A 475 -39.05 42.84 -9.70
N GLY A 476 -37.90 42.26 -10.07
CA GLY A 476 -36.59 42.55 -9.49
C GLY A 476 -36.34 41.87 -8.14
N GLY A 477 -35.09 41.90 -7.67
CA GLY A 477 -34.69 41.38 -6.35
C GLY A 477 -34.25 39.92 -6.33
N ILE A 478 -34.50 39.14 -7.39
CA ILE A 478 -33.85 37.84 -7.59
C ILE A 478 -32.35 38.05 -7.82
N THR A 479 -31.54 37.15 -7.29
CA THR A 479 -30.07 37.14 -7.44
C THR A 479 -29.58 35.86 -8.09
N HIS A 480 -30.26 34.73 -7.83
CA HIS A 480 -29.89 33.41 -8.29
C HIS A 480 -31.09 32.72 -8.95
N CYS A 481 -30.85 31.94 -10.00
CA CYS A 481 -31.87 31.15 -10.68
C CYS A 481 -31.36 29.74 -10.96
N PHE A 482 -31.99 28.71 -10.37
CA PHE A 482 -31.73 27.30 -10.65
C PHE A 482 -32.75 26.79 -11.66
N ILE A 483 -32.29 26.18 -12.75
CA ILE A 483 -33.15 25.77 -13.87
C ILE A 483 -32.84 24.32 -14.25
N GLY A 484 -33.83 23.54 -14.65
CA GLY A 484 -33.61 22.18 -15.16
C GLY A 484 -33.21 22.18 -16.64
N LYS A 485 -32.53 21.11 -17.09
CA LYS A 485 -32.07 20.95 -18.48
C LYS A 485 -33.16 21.22 -19.52
N GLU A 486 -34.33 20.62 -19.37
CA GLU A 486 -35.43 20.69 -20.35
C GLU A 486 -36.03 22.10 -20.39
N GLU A 487 -36.20 22.69 -19.21
CA GLU A 487 -36.73 24.03 -19.00
C GLU A 487 -35.81 25.10 -19.62
N TYR A 488 -34.49 24.91 -19.48
CA TYR A 488 -33.48 25.74 -20.15
C TYR A 488 -33.51 25.58 -21.67
N LEU A 489 -33.57 24.33 -22.17
CA LEU A 489 -33.59 24.07 -23.62
C LEU A 489 -34.83 24.68 -24.28
N ALA A 490 -35.97 24.69 -23.60
CA ALA A 490 -37.20 25.31 -24.11
C ALA A 490 -37.09 26.83 -24.29
N ASN A 491 -36.30 27.52 -23.46
CA ASN A 491 -36.22 29.00 -23.43
C ASN A 491 -34.78 29.51 -23.35
N LYS A 492 -33.88 28.92 -24.15
CA LYS A 492 -32.42 29.13 -24.06
C LYS A 492 -31.99 30.60 -24.16
N SER A 493 -32.55 31.36 -25.10
CA SER A 493 -32.17 32.76 -25.34
C SER A 493 -32.44 33.64 -24.11
N TYR A 494 -33.62 33.50 -23.50
CA TYR A 494 -34.02 34.26 -22.33
C TYR A 494 -33.05 34.06 -21.16
N PHE A 495 -32.68 32.82 -20.87
CA PHE A 495 -31.79 32.49 -19.75
C PHE A 495 -30.34 32.95 -19.97
N ILE A 496 -29.88 32.98 -21.23
CA ILE A 496 -28.59 33.57 -21.60
C ILE A 496 -28.60 35.08 -21.36
N ASP A 497 -29.67 35.77 -21.75
CA ASP A 497 -29.76 37.23 -21.60
C ASP A 497 -29.77 37.64 -20.12
N ILE A 498 -30.58 36.98 -19.28
CA ILE A 498 -30.63 37.31 -17.85
C ILE A 498 -29.37 36.89 -17.08
N SER A 499 -28.58 35.93 -17.60
CA SER A 499 -27.32 35.49 -16.97
C SER A 499 -26.24 36.58 -16.87
N ARG A 500 -26.48 37.74 -17.53
CA ARG A 500 -25.63 38.94 -17.39
C ARG A 500 -25.89 39.72 -16.11
N GLU A 501 -27.09 39.59 -15.56
CA GLU A 501 -27.57 40.34 -14.39
C GLU A 501 -27.76 39.44 -13.16
N LEU A 502 -28.00 38.14 -13.39
CA LEU A 502 -28.31 37.15 -12.37
C LEU A 502 -27.37 35.95 -12.46
N THR A 503 -27.11 35.29 -11.33
CA THR A 503 -26.40 34.00 -11.32
C THR A 503 -27.36 32.91 -11.77
N VAL A 504 -27.26 32.49 -13.02
CA VAL A 504 -28.07 31.39 -13.58
C VAL A 504 -27.29 30.07 -13.48
N THR A 505 -27.92 29.06 -12.89
CA THR A 505 -27.36 27.72 -12.68
C THR A 505 -28.26 26.66 -13.32
N LEU A 506 -27.71 25.89 -14.25
CA LEU A 506 -28.37 24.72 -14.83
C LEU A 506 -28.15 23.48 -13.96
N VAL A 507 -29.23 22.76 -13.63
CA VAL A 507 -29.20 21.45 -12.98
C VAL A 507 -29.46 20.37 -14.02
N GLN A 508 -28.48 19.48 -14.26
CA GLN A 508 -28.58 18.46 -15.30
C GLN A 508 -27.91 17.12 -14.94
N ASP A 509 -28.33 16.05 -15.61
CA ASP A 509 -27.65 14.75 -15.57
C ASP A 509 -26.34 14.78 -16.38
N ILE A 510 -25.37 13.96 -15.97
CA ILE A 510 -24.03 13.92 -16.58
C ILE A 510 -24.05 13.21 -17.94
N ILE A 511 -24.85 12.14 -18.06
CA ILE A 511 -24.82 11.21 -19.20
C ILE A 511 -25.33 11.90 -20.49
N ASP A 512 -26.11 12.98 -20.37
CA ASP A 512 -26.63 13.77 -21.49
C ASP A 512 -26.42 15.27 -21.29
N ALA A 513 -25.30 15.68 -20.69
CA ALA A 513 -25.05 17.07 -20.35
C ALA A 513 -24.98 17.98 -21.60
N VAL A 514 -25.64 19.14 -21.54
CA VAL A 514 -25.58 20.18 -22.57
C VAL A 514 -24.41 21.11 -22.27
N GLN A 515 -23.67 21.50 -23.32
CA GLN A 515 -22.65 22.55 -23.21
C GLN A 515 -23.28 23.92 -22.93
N LEU A 516 -22.70 24.63 -21.96
CA LEU A 516 -23.20 25.91 -21.48
C LEU A 516 -22.26 27.06 -21.85
N PRO A 517 -22.79 28.26 -22.11
CA PRO A 517 -21.96 29.45 -22.25
C PRO A 517 -21.30 29.81 -20.90
N PRO A 518 -20.15 30.53 -20.90
CA PRO A 518 -19.42 30.87 -19.67
C PRO A 518 -20.22 31.67 -18.63
N SER A 519 -21.30 32.33 -19.04
CA SER A 519 -22.19 33.10 -18.17
C SER A 519 -23.16 32.23 -17.34
N ILE A 520 -23.37 30.97 -17.73
CA ILE A 520 -24.28 30.05 -17.04
C ILE A 520 -23.48 29.00 -16.30
N LYS A 521 -23.76 28.85 -15.01
CA LYS A 521 -23.17 27.83 -14.14
C LYS A 521 -23.89 26.50 -14.27
N CYS A 522 -23.26 25.44 -13.78
CA CYS A 522 -23.81 24.08 -13.84
C CYS A 522 -23.68 23.36 -12.50
N ILE A 523 -24.75 22.69 -12.08
CA ILE A 523 -24.72 21.62 -11.09
C ILE A 523 -25.07 20.32 -11.82
N TYR A 524 -24.23 19.31 -11.65
CA TYR A 524 -24.58 17.96 -12.05
C TYR A 524 -25.37 17.28 -10.94
N LYS A 525 -26.41 16.53 -11.28
CA LYS A 525 -27.13 15.74 -10.29
C LYS A 525 -26.18 14.77 -9.55
N PRO A 526 -26.36 14.54 -8.24
CA PRO A 526 -27.53 14.94 -7.44
C PRO A 526 -27.52 16.42 -7.05
N PHE A 527 -28.71 17.04 -7.00
CA PHE A 527 -28.89 18.40 -6.48
C PHE A 527 -29.24 18.33 -4.99
N TYR A 528 -28.48 19.02 -4.14
CA TYR A 528 -28.60 18.98 -2.67
C TYR A 528 -28.00 20.22 -2.01
N THR A 529 -28.18 20.37 -0.69
CA THR A 529 -27.85 21.57 0.09
C THR A 529 -26.44 22.10 -0.14
N MET A 530 -25.42 21.25 -0.17
CA MET A 530 -24.03 21.69 -0.38
C MET A 530 -23.79 22.22 -1.81
N SER A 531 -24.34 21.52 -2.82
CA SER A 531 -24.25 21.97 -4.22
C SER A 531 -24.99 23.29 -4.43
N ALA A 532 -26.13 23.48 -3.76
CA ALA A 532 -26.89 24.72 -3.78
C ALA A 532 -26.11 25.85 -3.06
N ALA A 533 -25.65 25.63 -1.83
CA ALA A 533 -24.89 26.61 -1.05
C ALA A 533 -23.63 27.10 -1.80
N SER A 534 -22.91 26.19 -2.46
CA SER A 534 -21.72 26.54 -3.26
C SER A 534 -22.09 27.47 -4.42
N MET A 535 -23.22 27.22 -5.11
CA MET A 535 -23.69 28.11 -6.17
C MET A 535 -24.18 29.45 -5.64
N LEU A 536 -24.85 29.47 -4.48
CA LEU A 536 -25.31 30.68 -3.81
C LEU A 536 -24.14 31.56 -3.34
N ASN A 537 -23.01 30.95 -2.96
CA ASN A 537 -21.75 31.64 -2.67
C ASN A 537 -20.98 32.09 -3.93
N ASN A 538 -21.55 31.85 -5.10
CA ASN A 538 -20.92 32.09 -6.40
C ASN A 538 -19.61 31.28 -6.61
N GLU A 539 -19.44 30.16 -5.91
CA GLU A 539 -18.29 29.26 -6.04
C GLU A 539 -18.47 28.35 -7.29
N ARG A 540 -17.42 27.61 -7.66
CA ARG A 540 -17.51 26.58 -8.72
C ARG A 540 -18.15 25.31 -8.14
N SER A 541 -18.85 24.55 -8.99
CA SER A 541 -19.57 23.34 -8.54
C SER A 541 -18.61 22.33 -7.94
N VAL A 542 -18.88 21.90 -6.71
CA VAL A 542 -18.03 20.98 -5.92
C VAL A 542 -18.00 19.57 -6.51
N LEU A 543 -19.02 19.20 -7.29
CA LEU A 543 -19.01 18.00 -8.10
C LEU A 543 -18.15 18.23 -9.35
N ASN A 544 -16.82 18.22 -9.18
CA ASN A 544 -15.83 18.13 -10.25
C ASN A 544 -15.87 16.72 -10.91
N LEU A 545 -17.03 16.33 -11.45
CA LEU A 545 -17.19 15.07 -12.16
C LEU A 545 -16.54 15.13 -13.54
N ASN A 546 -16.36 16.32 -14.13
CA ASN A 546 -15.63 16.51 -15.38
C ASN A 546 -14.10 16.42 -15.22
N GLU A 547 -13.55 16.56 -14.01
CA GLU A 547 -12.11 16.26 -13.78
C GLU A 547 -11.85 14.76 -13.61
N ARG A 548 -12.90 13.92 -13.52
CA ARG A 548 -12.74 12.47 -13.25
C ARG A 548 -13.44 11.53 -14.23
N ARG A 549 -14.38 11.98 -15.08
CA ARG A 549 -15.06 11.11 -16.07
C ARG A 549 -14.48 11.15 -17.49
N GLY A 550 -13.46 11.94 -17.74
CA GLY A 550 -12.67 11.85 -18.96
C GLY A 550 -11.22 11.58 -18.60
N SER A 551 -10.63 10.56 -19.21
CA SER A 551 -9.19 10.52 -19.41
C SER A 551 -8.79 11.82 -20.12
N MET A 552 -8.36 12.82 -19.37
CA MET A 552 -7.60 13.95 -19.88
C MET A 552 -6.59 14.33 -18.82
N ILE A 553 -5.35 13.94 -19.10
CA ILE A 553 -4.12 14.56 -18.63
C ILE A 553 -4.37 16.04 -18.37
N THR A 554 -4.19 16.48 -17.14
CA THR A 554 -4.51 17.86 -16.76
C THR A 554 -3.34 18.82 -17.03
N PHE A 555 -2.17 18.30 -17.36
CA PHE A 555 -0.95 19.04 -17.67
C PHE A 555 0.07 18.16 -18.40
N SER A 556 1.00 18.76 -19.14
CA SER A 556 2.17 18.06 -19.68
C SER A 556 3.45 18.55 -19.01
N ALA A 557 4.45 17.67 -18.88
CA ALA A 557 5.75 18.01 -18.28
C ALA A 557 6.92 17.38 -19.06
N PRO A 558 7.20 17.83 -20.29
CA PRO A 558 8.18 17.18 -21.17
C PRO A 558 9.64 17.34 -20.73
N LYS A 559 9.91 18.28 -19.84
CA LYS A 559 11.24 18.49 -19.24
C LYS A 559 11.50 17.63 -18.02
N ALA A 560 10.45 17.03 -17.43
CA ALA A 560 10.58 16.26 -16.21
C ALA A 560 11.19 14.88 -16.50
N ARG A 561 12.26 14.54 -15.78
CA ARG A 561 12.97 13.27 -15.83
C ARG A 561 12.56 12.41 -14.64
N ILE A 562 11.90 11.29 -14.92
CA ILE A 562 11.28 10.43 -13.91
C ILE A 562 11.96 9.07 -13.91
N LEU A 563 12.36 8.58 -12.73
CA LEU A 563 12.83 7.21 -12.56
C LEU A 563 11.71 6.34 -11.99
N ILE A 564 11.48 5.16 -12.58
CA ILE A 564 10.57 4.14 -12.04
C ILE A 564 11.38 2.89 -11.70
N VAL A 565 11.25 2.43 -10.46
CA VAL A 565 11.98 1.29 -9.90
C VAL A 565 10.96 0.21 -9.48
N ASP A 566 11.01 -0.94 -10.12
CA ASP A 566 10.13 -2.09 -9.84
C ASP A 566 10.82 -3.37 -10.33
N ASP A 567 10.83 -4.42 -9.51
CA ASP A 567 11.49 -5.71 -9.83
C ASP A 567 10.74 -6.51 -10.90
N ASN A 568 9.51 -6.10 -11.22
CA ASN A 568 8.68 -6.75 -12.23
C ASN A 568 8.59 -5.90 -13.50
N THR A 569 9.18 -6.41 -14.57
CA THR A 569 9.18 -5.77 -15.91
C THR A 569 7.80 -5.47 -16.48
N ILE A 570 6.76 -6.22 -16.08
CA ILE A 570 5.37 -5.94 -16.47
C ILE A 570 4.85 -4.68 -15.77
N ASN A 571 5.14 -4.52 -14.48
CA ASN A 571 4.74 -3.32 -13.73
C ASN A 571 5.44 -2.07 -14.28
N LEU A 572 6.73 -2.18 -14.64
CA LEU A 572 7.46 -1.10 -15.32
C LEU A 572 6.76 -0.68 -16.61
N LYS A 573 6.41 -1.63 -17.49
CA LYS A 573 5.69 -1.35 -18.74
C LYS A 573 4.32 -0.69 -18.51
N VAL A 574 3.59 -1.14 -17.48
CA VAL A 574 2.30 -0.53 -17.11
C VAL A 574 2.51 0.91 -16.61
N ALA A 575 3.47 1.15 -15.72
CA ALA A 575 3.73 2.47 -15.17
C ALA A 575 4.19 3.47 -16.25
N VAL A 576 5.09 3.04 -17.15
CA VAL A 576 5.51 3.80 -18.34
C VAL A 576 4.29 4.13 -19.21
N GLY A 577 3.45 3.14 -19.51
CA GLY A 577 2.22 3.35 -20.25
C GLY A 577 1.32 4.39 -19.60
N LEU A 578 1.10 4.30 -18.27
CA LEU A 578 0.26 5.25 -17.54
C LEU A 578 0.80 6.69 -17.56
N MET A 579 2.12 6.88 -17.60
CA MET A 579 2.78 8.20 -17.58
C MET A 579 3.09 8.78 -18.97
N GLN A 580 3.09 7.95 -20.01
CA GLN A 580 3.29 8.37 -21.42
C GLN A 580 2.50 9.61 -21.83
N PRO A 581 1.22 9.78 -21.42
CA PRO A 581 0.43 10.92 -21.88
C PRO A 581 0.81 12.27 -21.24
N TYR A 582 1.67 12.29 -20.20
CA TYR A 582 2.23 13.54 -19.66
C TYR A 582 3.46 14.02 -20.43
N HIS A 583 3.96 13.23 -21.38
CA HIS A 583 5.13 13.48 -22.23
C HIS A 583 6.47 13.60 -21.49
N MET A 584 6.57 13.07 -20.26
CA MET A 584 7.80 13.09 -19.44
C MET A 584 8.89 12.17 -19.99
N GLN A 585 10.13 12.40 -19.58
CA GLN A 585 11.27 11.53 -19.88
C GLN A 585 11.34 10.43 -18.81
N ILE A 586 10.89 9.22 -19.15
CA ILE A 586 10.76 8.11 -18.19
C ILE A 586 11.94 7.15 -18.34
N MET A 587 12.59 6.88 -17.21
CA MET A 587 13.68 5.92 -17.07
C MET A 587 13.19 4.78 -16.17
N THR A 588 13.59 3.54 -16.45
CA THR A 588 13.16 2.37 -15.67
C THR A 588 14.33 1.50 -15.27
N VAL A 589 14.31 1.00 -14.04
CA VAL A 589 15.31 0.06 -13.51
C VAL A 589 14.64 -1.02 -12.68
N GLU A 590 15.25 -2.20 -12.62
CA GLU A 590 14.66 -3.41 -12.01
C GLU A 590 15.10 -3.67 -10.56
N SER A 591 15.93 -2.79 -9.96
CA SER A 591 16.39 -2.98 -8.57
C SER A 591 16.80 -1.67 -7.89
N GLY A 592 16.78 -1.69 -6.55
CA GLY A 592 17.25 -0.57 -5.73
C GLY A 592 18.73 -0.21 -5.96
N LYS A 593 19.59 -1.21 -6.19
CA LYS A 593 21.01 -1.00 -6.55
C LYS A 593 21.16 -0.26 -7.87
N ALA A 594 20.42 -0.68 -8.90
CA ALA A 594 20.43 0.00 -10.20
C ALA A 594 19.89 1.44 -10.08
N ALA A 595 18.89 1.66 -9.23
CA ALA A 595 18.36 3.00 -8.96
C ALA A 595 19.42 3.92 -8.32
N ILE A 596 20.18 3.42 -7.33
CA ILE A 596 21.27 4.17 -6.70
C ILE A 596 22.34 4.55 -7.71
N SER A 597 22.76 3.62 -8.58
CA SER A 597 23.74 3.91 -9.63
C SER A 597 23.22 4.98 -10.60
N MET A 598 21.96 4.86 -11.02
CA MET A 598 21.34 5.79 -11.96
C MET A 598 21.14 7.19 -11.37
N LEU A 599 20.99 7.32 -10.05
CA LEU A 599 20.87 8.62 -9.39
C LEU A 599 22.20 9.39 -9.26
N ARG A 600 23.35 8.77 -9.59
CA ARG A 600 24.66 9.44 -9.55
C ARG A 600 24.82 10.55 -10.59
N SER A 601 24.10 10.48 -11.71
CA SER A 601 24.08 11.52 -12.75
C SER A 601 23.41 12.83 -12.32
N LYS A 602 22.68 12.83 -11.20
CA LYS A 602 22.00 14.00 -10.60
C LYS A 602 21.05 14.76 -11.56
N ASP A 603 20.41 14.03 -12.46
CA ASP A 603 19.55 14.58 -13.51
C ASP A 603 18.11 14.01 -13.47
N ILE A 604 17.68 13.51 -12.31
CA ILE A 604 16.35 12.94 -12.09
C ILE A 604 15.54 13.89 -11.20
N ASP A 605 14.33 14.24 -11.63
CA ASP A 605 13.48 15.19 -10.94
C ASP A 605 12.51 14.52 -9.94
N LEU A 606 12.19 13.23 -10.17
CA LEU A 606 11.29 12.46 -9.30
C LEU A 606 11.51 10.96 -9.47
N VAL A 607 11.40 10.21 -8.37
CA VAL A 607 11.51 8.75 -8.36
C VAL A 607 10.22 8.10 -7.89
N PHE A 608 9.70 7.15 -8.65
CA PHE A 608 8.70 6.18 -8.19
C PHE A 608 9.41 4.88 -7.82
N MET A 609 9.23 4.42 -6.58
CA MET A 609 10.00 3.32 -6.01
C MET A 609 9.05 2.25 -5.47
N ASP A 610 9.12 1.01 -5.96
CA ASP A 610 8.42 -0.10 -5.30
C ASP A 610 8.98 -0.33 -3.90
N HIS A 611 8.10 -0.55 -2.93
CA HIS A 611 8.53 -0.80 -1.57
C HIS A 611 9.00 -2.25 -1.35
N MET A 612 8.48 -3.21 -2.11
CA MET A 612 8.90 -4.62 -2.03
C MET A 612 9.75 -4.98 -3.24
N MET A 613 11.05 -5.14 -3.04
CA MET A 613 11.97 -5.63 -4.07
C MET A 613 12.95 -6.63 -3.43
N PRO A 614 13.39 -7.66 -4.17
CA PRO A 614 14.39 -8.63 -3.70
C PRO A 614 15.76 -7.99 -3.52
N GLU A 615 16.57 -8.58 -2.62
CA GLU A 615 17.90 -8.13 -2.17
C GLU A 615 17.92 -6.82 -1.39
N MET A 616 17.40 -5.73 -1.97
CA MET A 616 17.37 -4.39 -1.39
C MET A 616 15.99 -3.79 -1.59
N ASP A 617 15.25 -3.62 -0.50
CA ASP A 617 13.89 -3.11 -0.56
C ASP A 617 13.84 -1.58 -0.76
N GLY A 618 12.66 -1.03 -1.06
CA GLY A 618 12.53 0.39 -1.35
C GLY A 618 12.83 1.31 -0.14
N VAL A 619 12.62 0.81 1.08
CA VAL A 619 12.89 1.54 2.33
C VAL A 619 14.40 1.64 2.56
N GLU A 620 15.11 0.53 2.42
CA GLU A 620 16.56 0.46 2.47
C GLU A 620 17.20 1.31 1.38
N THR A 621 16.71 1.20 0.14
CA THR A 621 17.17 1.99 -1.01
C THR A 621 17.02 3.49 -0.75
N THR A 622 15.85 3.90 -0.23
CA THR A 622 15.59 5.31 0.10
C THR A 622 16.48 5.80 1.23
N GLY A 623 16.69 4.97 2.27
CA GLY A 623 17.61 5.28 3.37
C GLY A 623 19.04 5.52 2.88
N ILE A 624 19.52 4.69 1.94
CA ILE A 624 20.85 4.85 1.32
C ILE A 624 20.92 6.15 0.52
N ILE A 625 19.91 6.45 -0.32
CA ILE A 625 19.86 7.70 -1.10
C ILE A 625 19.91 8.91 -0.16
N ARG A 626 19.10 8.94 0.92
CA ARG A 626 19.09 10.05 1.89
C ARG A 626 20.39 10.17 2.70
N GLY A 627 21.17 9.10 2.81
CA GLY A 627 22.45 9.06 3.50
C GLY A 627 23.64 9.58 2.67
N MET A 628 23.46 9.88 1.37
CA MET A 628 24.53 10.40 0.51
C MET A 628 24.82 11.88 0.79
N ASP A 629 26.10 12.26 0.68
CA ASP A 629 26.59 13.62 0.90
C ASP A 629 26.35 14.50 -0.34
N ASP A 630 25.08 14.87 -0.57
CA ASP A 630 24.70 15.94 -1.50
C ASP A 630 23.31 16.50 -1.16
N GLU A 631 23.07 17.78 -1.44
CA GLU A 631 21.78 18.43 -1.23
C GLU A 631 20.71 17.93 -2.22
N TYR A 632 21.12 17.52 -3.43
CA TYR A 632 20.25 16.88 -4.42
C TYR A 632 19.57 15.63 -3.85
N TYR A 633 20.33 14.70 -3.27
CA TYR A 633 19.77 13.45 -2.74
C TYR A 633 18.86 13.64 -1.53
N LYS A 634 19.03 14.73 -0.77
CA LYS A 634 18.16 15.05 0.36
C LYS A 634 16.82 15.63 -0.08
N ASN A 635 16.82 16.35 -1.20
CA ASN A 635 15.65 17.07 -1.70
C ASN A 635 14.90 16.33 -2.83
N LEU A 636 15.52 15.33 -3.46
CA LEU A 636 14.93 14.53 -4.52
C LEU A 636 13.59 13.91 -4.08
N PRO A 637 12.46 14.21 -4.74
CA PRO A 637 11.18 13.58 -4.43
C PRO A 637 11.20 12.07 -4.72
N ILE A 638 11.01 11.25 -3.68
CA ILE A 638 10.88 9.79 -3.80
C ILE A 638 9.49 9.38 -3.33
N ILE A 639 8.72 8.78 -4.25
CA ILE A 639 7.33 8.38 -4.06
C ILE A 639 7.25 6.86 -3.99
N ALA A 640 6.78 6.32 -2.86
CA ALA A 640 6.61 4.88 -2.70
C ALA A 640 5.42 4.36 -3.52
N LEU A 641 5.62 3.30 -4.30
CA LEU A 641 4.53 2.52 -4.87
C LEU A 641 4.24 1.35 -3.92
N THR A 642 3.01 1.27 -3.38
CA THR A 642 2.66 0.26 -2.37
C THR A 642 1.40 -0.50 -2.72
N ALA A 643 1.42 -1.83 -2.52
CA ALA A 643 0.23 -2.67 -2.62
C ALA A 643 -0.75 -2.46 -1.44
N ASN A 644 -0.35 -1.78 -0.36
CA ASN A 644 -1.14 -1.67 0.86
C ASN A 644 -1.19 -0.21 1.36
N ALA A 645 -2.07 0.59 0.75
CA ALA A 645 -2.33 1.99 1.14
C ALA A 645 -3.25 2.10 2.38
N VAL A 646 -2.97 1.31 3.42
CA VAL A 646 -3.71 1.34 4.69
C VAL A 646 -2.99 2.30 5.65
N ASN A 647 -3.75 3.02 6.49
CA ASN A 647 -3.22 4.01 7.44
C ASN A 647 -2.12 3.42 8.37
N GLY A 648 -1.11 4.23 8.71
CA GLY A 648 0.12 3.84 9.43
C GLY A 648 1.34 3.65 8.49
N VAL A 649 1.08 3.33 7.22
CA VAL A 649 2.12 3.17 6.18
C VAL A 649 2.70 4.53 5.74
N ARG A 650 1.92 5.60 5.87
CA ARG A 650 2.37 6.97 5.56
C ARG A 650 3.42 7.46 6.57
N GLU A 651 3.17 7.34 7.87
CA GLU A 651 4.18 7.69 8.87
C GLU A 651 5.43 6.85 8.72
N MET A 652 5.27 5.55 8.42
CA MET A 652 6.40 4.65 8.12
C MET A 652 7.22 5.15 6.93
N PHE A 653 6.62 5.36 5.76
CA PHE A 653 7.35 5.84 4.57
C PHE A 653 7.97 7.23 4.77
N ILE A 654 7.25 8.16 5.40
CA ILE A 654 7.81 9.49 5.68
C ILE A 654 8.98 9.38 6.67
N SER A 655 8.87 8.57 7.73
CA SER A 655 9.96 8.34 8.69
C SER A 655 11.18 7.66 8.06
N SER A 656 10.97 6.91 6.97
CA SER A 656 12.00 6.24 6.19
C SER A 656 12.61 7.11 5.08
N GLY A 657 12.13 8.35 4.88
CA GLY A 657 12.70 9.31 3.93
C GLY A 657 11.95 9.49 2.60
N PHE A 658 10.79 8.86 2.43
CA PHE A 658 9.91 9.10 1.27
C PHE A 658 9.11 10.42 1.41
N ASN A 659 8.76 11.02 0.29
CA ASN A 659 8.01 12.28 0.24
C ASN A 659 6.49 12.06 0.09
N ASP A 660 6.08 10.96 -0.52
CA ASP A 660 4.68 10.56 -0.69
C ASP A 660 4.56 9.08 -1.07
N PHE A 661 3.33 8.61 -1.28
CA PHE A 661 3.08 7.26 -1.79
C PHE A 661 1.88 7.20 -2.75
N ILE A 662 1.87 6.18 -3.61
CA ILE A 662 0.76 5.83 -4.50
C ILE A 662 0.41 4.35 -4.30
N ALA A 663 -0.89 4.07 -4.17
CA ALA A 663 -1.40 2.71 -4.10
C ALA A 663 -1.28 2.01 -5.47
N LYS A 664 -0.86 0.74 -5.48
CA LYS A 664 -0.98 -0.16 -6.63
C LYS A 664 -2.33 -0.90 -6.54
N PRO A 665 -3.16 -0.96 -7.61
CA PRO A 665 -2.90 -0.44 -8.97
C PRO A 665 -2.89 1.09 -9.05
N ILE A 666 -1.97 1.66 -9.83
CA ILE A 666 -1.77 3.11 -9.95
C ILE A 666 -3.01 3.74 -10.57
N GLU A 667 -3.77 4.48 -9.76
CA GLU A 667 -4.89 5.29 -10.26
C GLU A 667 -4.37 6.59 -10.88
N LEU A 668 -4.81 6.93 -12.09
CA LEU A 668 -4.40 8.14 -12.80
C LEU A 668 -4.67 9.43 -12.01
N SER A 669 -5.75 9.46 -11.23
CA SER A 669 -6.10 10.60 -10.36
C SER A 669 -5.12 10.80 -9.20
N ALA A 670 -4.65 9.70 -8.60
CA ALA A 670 -3.64 9.74 -7.54
C ALA A 670 -2.27 10.15 -8.12
N LEU A 671 -1.93 9.63 -9.30
CA LEU A 671 -0.74 9.97 -10.05
C LEU A 671 -0.70 11.47 -10.42
N ASP A 672 -1.79 12.02 -10.98
CA ASP A 672 -1.91 13.44 -11.34
C ASP A 672 -1.67 14.36 -10.13
N LYS A 673 -2.27 14.02 -8.98
CA LYS A 673 -2.13 14.79 -7.73
C LYS A 673 -0.70 14.77 -7.20
N VAL A 674 -0.05 13.62 -7.21
CA VAL A 674 1.34 13.47 -6.73
C VAL A 674 2.30 14.21 -7.65
N LEU A 675 2.16 14.05 -8.97
CA LEU A 675 3.03 14.72 -9.93
C LEU A 675 2.89 16.26 -9.83
N LYS A 676 1.68 16.81 -9.75
CA LYS A 676 1.47 18.26 -9.55
C LYS A 676 2.07 18.81 -8.27
N LYS A 677 2.11 17.98 -7.23
CA LYS A 677 2.58 18.38 -5.91
C LYS A 677 4.11 18.39 -5.84
N HIS A 678 4.76 17.41 -6.47
CA HIS A 678 6.20 17.16 -6.29
C HIS A 678 7.05 17.55 -7.50
N LEU A 679 6.48 17.73 -8.68
CA LEU A 679 7.22 18.30 -9.80
C LEU A 679 7.40 19.82 -9.65
N PRO A 680 8.54 20.37 -10.12
CA PRO A 680 8.71 21.81 -10.23
C PRO A 680 7.58 22.44 -11.04
N GLN A 681 6.98 23.52 -10.53
CA GLN A 681 5.85 24.19 -11.19
C GLN A 681 6.21 24.74 -12.58
N GLU A 682 7.48 25.05 -12.80
CA GLU A 682 8.04 25.47 -14.09
C GLU A 682 8.04 24.39 -15.18
N TYR A 683 7.93 23.12 -14.80
CA TYR A 683 7.81 22.00 -15.74
C TYR A 683 6.36 21.70 -16.11
N ILE A 684 5.39 22.21 -15.33
CA ILE A 684 3.97 21.94 -15.52
C ILE A 684 3.41 22.91 -16.56
N MET A 685 3.11 22.39 -17.74
CA MET A 685 2.50 23.14 -18.84
C MET A 685 1.01 22.82 -18.93
N ALA A 686 0.18 23.84 -19.20
CA ALA A 686 -1.22 23.63 -19.55
C ALA A 686 -1.30 22.65 -20.74
N PRO A 687 -2.25 21.69 -20.74
CA PRO A 687 -2.31 20.68 -21.78
C PRO A 687 -2.41 21.39 -23.13
N SER A 688 -1.40 21.21 -23.98
CA SER A 688 -1.48 21.65 -25.36
C SER A 688 -2.67 20.93 -25.96
N VAL A 689 -3.70 21.67 -26.38
CA VAL A 689 -4.85 21.11 -27.07
C VAL A 689 -4.38 20.57 -28.42
N SER A 690 -3.85 19.35 -28.44
CA SER A 690 -3.69 18.54 -29.64
C SER A 690 -4.96 17.72 -29.80
N THR A 691 -5.87 18.30 -30.57
CA THR A 691 -6.96 17.69 -31.35
C THR A 691 -7.29 16.23 -31.05
N TYR A 692 -8.30 16.01 -30.19
CA TYR A 692 -9.09 14.79 -30.18
C TYR A 692 -10.57 15.12 -30.46
N GLY A 693 -11.02 14.75 -31.66
CA GLY A 693 -12.42 14.54 -32.02
C GLY A 693 -13.18 15.73 -32.64
N GLY A 694 -13.48 15.64 -33.95
CA GLY A 694 -14.55 16.44 -34.57
C GLY A 694 -14.40 16.61 -36.08
N ASN A 695 -15.23 15.90 -36.84
CA ASN A 695 -15.46 16.13 -38.27
C ASN A 695 -15.80 17.61 -38.53
N ASP A 696 -14.89 18.38 -39.12
CA ASP A 696 -15.25 19.55 -39.90
C ASP A 696 -14.21 19.83 -41.01
N ARG A 697 -14.26 18.99 -42.06
CA ARG A 697 -13.70 19.39 -43.36
C ARG A 697 -14.63 20.43 -43.97
N ARG A 698 -14.35 21.72 -43.78
CA ARG A 698 -14.32 22.74 -44.85
C ARG A 698 -13.97 24.15 -44.34
N LYS A 699 -12.93 24.70 -44.99
CA LYS A 699 -12.55 26.11 -45.12
C LYS A 699 -11.98 26.81 -43.87
N ASN A 700 -10.66 26.88 -43.81
CA ASN A 700 -9.95 28.09 -44.21
C ASN A 700 -8.45 27.77 -44.39
N GLY A 701 -7.89 28.17 -45.52
CA GLY A 701 -6.46 28.04 -45.78
C GLY A 701 -5.67 29.13 -45.09
N MET A 702 -4.46 28.80 -44.65
CA MET A 702 -3.24 29.62 -44.76
C MET A 702 -2.01 28.81 -44.34
N ALA A 703 -0.96 28.94 -45.17
CA ALA A 703 0.46 28.62 -44.99
C ALA A 703 0.87 27.17 -44.66
N VAL A 704 1.39 26.48 -45.68
CA VAL A 704 2.22 25.27 -45.57
C VAL A 704 3.56 25.67 -44.93
N ALA A 705 3.85 25.15 -43.74
CA ALA A 705 5.22 25.04 -43.27
C ALA A 705 5.82 23.77 -43.90
N GLU A 706 7.01 23.88 -44.50
CA GLU A 706 7.72 22.76 -45.14
C GLU A 706 7.93 21.61 -44.14
N LEU A 707 7.50 20.40 -44.51
CA LEU A 707 7.68 19.18 -43.72
C LEU A 707 9.17 18.76 -43.71
N PRO A 708 9.71 18.23 -42.59
CA PRO A 708 11.07 17.66 -42.56
C PRO A 708 11.17 16.46 -43.52
N ARG A 709 12.30 16.35 -44.22
CA ARG A 709 12.52 15.37 -45.31
C ARG A 709 12.56 13.94 -44.76
N SER A 710 11.54 13.14 -45.07
CA SER A 710 11.56 11.67 -44.91
C SER A 710 12.41 11.03 -46.02
N SER A 711 12.97 9.84 -45.77
CA SER A 711 13.57 8.99 -46.81
C SER A 711 12.54 7.97 -47.34
N GLU A 712 12.96 7.06 -48.23
CA GLU A 712 12.09 6.03 -48.81
C GLU A 712 11.59 5.03 -47.75
N HIS A 713 12.45 4.65 -46.80
CA HIS A 713 12.13 3.65 -45.77
C HIS A 713 12.04 4.22 -44.34
N ILE A 714 12.40 5.50 -44.12
CA ILE A 714 12.31 6.16 -42.80
C ILE A 714 11.33 7.33 -42.85
N SER A 715 10.23 7.20 -42.11
CA SER A 715 9.27 8.27 -41.92
C SER A 715 9.62 9.14 -40.71
N VAL A 716 10.30 10.26 -40.98
CA VAL A 716 10.70 11.23 -39.94
C VAL A 716 9.50 11.73 -39.11
N PRO A 717 8.33 12.09 -39.69
CA PRO A 717 7.17 12.49 -38.88
C PRO A 717 6.64 11.40 -37.95
N LYS A 718 6.73 10.12 -38.35
CA LYS A 718 6.31 9.01 -37.49
C LYS A 718 7.33 8.75 -36.40
N GLY A 719 8.62 8.76 -36.73
CA GLY A 719 9.70 8.66 -35.75
C GLY A 719 9.67 9.79 -34.72
N LEU A 720 9.36 11.02 -35.15
CA LEU A 720 9.17 12.18 -34.26
C LEU A 720 8.07 11.93 -33.23
N ASN A 721 6.98 11.25 -33.59
CA ASN A 721 5.90 10.92 -32.65
C ASN A 721 6.39 9.97 -31.55
N TYR A 722 7.32 9.06 -31.86
CA TYR A 722 7.95 8.18 -30.86
C TYR A 722 8.98 8.92 -30.00
N ALA A 723 9.62 9.97 -30.54
CA ALA A 723 10.50 10.89 -29.82
C ALA A 723 9.76 12.07 -29.14
N GLY A 724 8.43 12.01 -29.03
CA GLY A 724 7.64 13.01 -28.31
C GLY A 724 7.53 14.38 -29.00
N GLY A 725 7.76 14.44 -30.32
CA GLY A 725 7.68 15.66 -31.11
C GLY A 725 8.93 16.54 -31.09
N ASN A 726 10.01 16.09 -30.42
CA ASN A 726 11.29 16.79 -30.38
C ASN A 726 12.20 16.29 -31.51
N GLU A 727 12.58 17.19 -32.41
CA GLU A 727 13.43 16.89 -33.56
C GLU A 727 14.87 16.58 -33.11
N ASP A 728 15.46 17.29 -32.15
CA ASP A 728 16.83 16.99 -31.64
C ASP A 728 16.94 15.57 -31.10
N ALA A 729 16.02 15.20 -30.20
CA ALA A 729 15.97 13.86 -29.62
C ALA A 729 15.71 12.75 -30.66
N TYR A 730 14.92 13.03 -31.69
CA TYR A 730 14.67 12.05 -32.75
C TYR A 730 15.95 11.71 -33.52
N TYR A 731 16.76 12.72 -33.88
CA TYR A 731 18.00 12.46 -34.62
C TYR A 731 19.10 11.85 -33.75
N ASP A 732 19.11 12.10 -32.43
CA ASP A 732 20.00 11.39 -31.50
C ASP A 732 19.66 9.88 -31.43
N ILE A 733 18.36 9.56 -31.38
CA ILE A 733 17.88 8.17 -31.44
C ILE A 733 18.24 7.54 -32.79
N LEU A 734 18.09 8.28 -33.89
CA LEU A 734 18.45 7.84 -35.24
C LEU A 734 19.96 7.60 -35.38
N ASP A 735 20.82 8.48 -34.85
CA ASP A 735 22.28 8.32 -34.86
C ASP A 735 22.71 7.10 -34.03
N MET A 736 22.14 6.91 -32.84
CA MET A 736 22.43 5.74 -32.02
C MET A 736 22.00 4.43 -32.69
N TYR A 737 20.84 4.43 -33.35
CA TYR A 737 20.33 3.28 -34.10
C TYR A 737 21.25 2.91 -35.26
N VAL A 738 21.73 3.92 -36.01
CA VAL A 738 22.65 3.76 -37.13
C VAL A 738 24.02 3.23 -36.69
N ARG A 739 24.60 3.78 -35.63
CA ARG A 739 25.94 3.39 -35.13
C ARG A 739 25.99 1.92 -34.70
N LYS A 740 24.93 1.44 -34.02
CA LYS A 740 24.85 0.05 -33.54
C LYS A 740 24.34 -0.92 -34.61
N GLY A 741 23.90 -0.43 -35.76
CA GLY A 741 23.22 -1.23 -36.78
C GLY A 741 24.11 -2.28 -37.44
N GLU A 742 25.37 -1.95 -37.75
CA GLU A 742 26.30 -2.85 -38.44
C GLU A 742 26.72 -4.04 -37.56
N ASP A 743 27.04 -3.80 -36.29
CA ASP A 743 27.38 -4.87 -35.33
C ASP A 743 26.20 -5.85 -35.17
N LYS A 744 24.98 -5.31 -35.11
CA LYS A 744 23.72 -6.07 -35.04
C LYS A 744 23.52 -6.97 -36.26
N ILE A 745 23.86 -6.49 -37.47
CA ILE A 745 23.76 -7.27 -38.71
C ILE A 745 24.76 -8.44 -38.69
N VAL A 746 25.97 -8.21 -38.20
CA VAL A 746 26.99 -9.27 -38.06
C VAL A 746 26.53 -10.33 -37.07
N GLU A 747 25.97 -9.94 -35.93
CA GLU A 747 25.44 -10.85 -34.91
C GLU A 747 24.26 -11.68 -35.42
N LEU A 748 23.29 -11.06 -36.10
CA LEU A 748 22.14 -11.77 -36.67
C LEU A 748 22.57 -12.83 -37.69
N ASN A 749 23.51 -12.51 -38.57
CA ASN A 749 24.04 -13.48 -39.53
C ASN A 749 24.83 -14.61 -38.86
N ARG A 750 25.60 -14.30 -37.81
CA ARG A 750 26.30 -15.32 -37.01
C ARG A 750 25.32 -16.28 -36.35
N MET A 751 24.25 -15.77 -35.75
CA MET A 751 23.21 -16.58 -35.10
C MET A 751 22.48 -17.50 -36.09
N VAL A 752 22.25 -17.05 -37.33
CA VAL A 752 21.69 -17.90 -38.39
C VAL A 752 22.68 -18.98 -38.83
N ALA A 753 23.97 -18.64 -38.98
CA ALA A 753 25.01 -19.61 -39.35
C ALA A 753 25.21 -20.70 -38.28
N ASP A 754 25.12 -20.30 -37.01
CA ASP A 754 25.27 -21.19 -35.84
C ASP A 754 23.97 -21.94 -35.49
N ASN A 755 22.86 -21.69 -36.21
CA ASN A 755 21.52 -22.21 -35.91
C ASN A 755 21.01 -21.84 -34.50
N ASP A 756 21.43 -20.69 -33.96
CA ASP A 756 21.00 -20.16 -32.66
C ASP A 756 19.66 -19.40 -32.77
N TRP A 757 18.60 -20.15 -33.07
CA TRP A 757 17.27 -19.59 -33.33
C TRP A 757 16.66 -18.88 -32.12
N LYS A 758 17.05 -19.28 -30.91
CA LYS A 758 16.52 -18.71 -29.68
C LYS A 758 17.02 -17.28 -29.48
N ASN A 759 18.33 -17.07 -29.60
CA ASN A 759 18.91 -15.72 -29.48
C ASN A 759 18.57 -14.87 -30.70
N TYR A 760 18.54 -15.47 -31.90
CA TYR A 760 18.06 -14.78 -33.10
C TYR A 760 16.64 -14.21 -32.93
N THR A 761 15.72 -15.00 -32.36
CA THR A 761 14.33 -14.54 -32.12
C THR A 761 14.27 -13.37 -31.14
N ILE A 762 15.16 -13.34 -30.14
CA ILE A 762 15.26 -12.25 -29.16
C ILE A 762 15.78 -10.98 -29.84
N GLU A 763 16.85 -11.10 -30.64
CA GLU A 763 17.44 -9.95 -31.33
C GLU A 763 16.50 -9.35 -32.38
N VAL A 764 15.78 -10.19 -33.13
CA VAL A 764 14.77 -9.74 -34.09
C VAL A 764 13.55 -9.12 -33.38
N HIS A 765 13.18 -9.59 -32.19
CA HIS A 765 12.15 -8.94 -31.37
C HIS A 765 12.58 -7.53 -30.92
N ALA A 766 13.85 -7.36 -30.55
CA ALA A 766 14.42 -6.06 -30.21
C ALA A 766 14.50 -5.14 -31.45
N LEU A 767 14.92 -5.68 -32.60
CA LEU A 767 15.02 -4.96 -33.87
C LEU A 767 13.65 -4.40 -34.31
N LYS A 768 12.58 -5.17 -34.14
CA LYS A 768 11.21 -4.72 -34.45
C LYS A 768 10.83 -3.43 -33.72
N SER A 769 11.06 -3.40 -32.40
CA SER A 769 10.63 -2.27 -31.55
C SER A 769 11.50 -1.03 -31.79
N THR A 770 12.81 -1.24 -31.97
CA THR A 770 13.76 -0.15 -32.26
C THR A 770 13.56 0.44 -33.66
N SER A 771 13.25 -0.39 -34.67
CA SER A 771 12.95 0.08 -36.04
C SER A 771 11.67 0.91 -36.11
N LEU A 772 10.65 0.55 -35.30
CA LEU A 772 9.43 1.34 -35.21
C LEU A 772 9.68 2.73 -34.60
N SER A 773 10.59 2.82 -33.61
CA SER A 773 10.91 4.08 -32.93
C SER A 773 11.56 5.14 -33.83
N ILE A 774 12.27 4.71 -34.89
CA ILE A 774 12.84 5.62 -35.89
C ILE A 774 11.90 5.91 -37.08
N GLY A 775 10.73 5.26 -37.13
CA GLY A 775 9.77 5.38 -38.23
C GLY A 775 10.04 4.45 -39.43
N ALA A 776 10.79 3.36 -39.24
CA ALA A 776 11.08 2.34 -40.25
C ALA A 776 10.07 1.18 -40.19
N ASP A 777 8.85 1.45 -40.67
CA ASP A 777 7.70 0.53 -40.57
C ASP A 777 7.92 -0.79 -41.33
N GLU A 778 8.52 -0.73 -42.51
CA GLU A 778 8.73 -1.92 -43.35
C GLU A 778 9.73 -2.89 -42.72
N LEU A 779 10.80 -2.36 -42.12
CA LEU A 779 11.79 -3.15 -41.41
C LEU A 779 11.20 -3.77 -40.14
N SER A 780 10.36 -3.02 -39.41
CA SER A 780 9.63 -3.51 -38.25
C SER A 780 8.69 -4.68 -38.59
N GLU A 781 7.93 -4.57 -39.69
CA GLU A 781 7.06 -5.66 -40.15
C GLU A 781 7.85 -6.87 -40.67
N SER A 782 9.01 -6.66 -41.30
CA SER A 782 9.91 -7.74 -41.70
C SER A 782 10.47 -8.49 -40.48
N ALA A 783 10.93 -7.75 -39.46
CA ALA A 783 11.41 -8.32 -38.21
C ALA A 783 10.30 -9.09 -37.48
N LYS A 784 9.08 -8.55 -37.43
CA LYS A 784 7.90 -9.22 -36.83
C LYS A 784 7.58 -10.56 -37.49
N LYS A 785 7.72 -10.69 -38.82
CA LYS A 785 7.49 -11.97 -39.52
C LYS A 785 8.51 -13.03 -39.09
N LEU A 786 9.77 -12.63 -38.95
CA LEU A 786 10.86 -13.52 -38.55
C LEU A 786 10.81 -13.86 -37.05
N GLU A 787 10.38 -12.92 -36.22
CA GLU A 787 10.07 -13.15 -34.80
C GLU A 787 8.97 -14.22 -34.63
N LEU A 788 7.89 -14.11 -35.40
CA LEU A 788 6.79 -15.08 -35.36
C LEU A 788 7.24 -16.45 -35.84
N ALA A 789 8.03 -16.52 -36.92
CA ALA A 789 8.62 -17.76 -37.42
C ALA A 789 9.52 -18.43 -36.37
N GLY A 790 10.34 -17.64 -35.66
CA GLY A 790 11.18 -18.14 -34.56
C GLY A 790 10.37 -18.69 -33.39
N LYS A 791 9.27 -18.02 -33.03
CA LYS A 791 8.35 -18.47 -31.97
C LYS A 791 7.55 -19.71 -32.36
N SER A 792 7.21 -19.88 -33.64
CA SER A 792 6.50 -21.06 -34.14
C SER A 792 7.42 -22.22 -34.52
N GLY A 793 8.74 -22.05 -34.42
CA GLY A 793 9.73 -23.07 -34.78
C GLY A 793 9.88 -23.30 -36.28
N ASP A 794 9.45 -22.33 -37.11
CA ASP A 794 9.47 -22.43 -38.58
C ASP A 794 10.76 -21.81 -39.14
N TYR A 795 11.88 -22.51 -38.94
CA TYR A 795 13.22 -22.00 -39.24
C TYR A 795 13.54 -21.92 -40.74
N GLU A 796 12.79 -22.64 -41.59
CA GLU A 796 12.92 -22.53 -43.05
C GLU A 796 12.48 -21.14 -43.54
N ILE A 797 11.45 -20.56 -42.90
CA ILE A 797 11.01 -19.18 -43.17
C ILE A 797 12.07 -18.17 -42.72
N ILE A 798 12.79 -18.44 -41.63
CA ILE A 798 13.91 -17.59 -41.18
C ILE A 798 15.05 -17.61 -42.21
N LEU A 799 15.51 -18.80 -42.59
CA LEU A 799 16.59 -18.95 -43.57
C LEU A 799 16.26 -18.32 -44.92
N LYS A 800 15.00 -18.39 -45.37
CA LYS A 800 14.57 -17.83 -46.65
C LYS A 800 14.47 -16.30 -46.66
N ASN A 801 14.17 -15.68 -45.52
CA ASN A 801 13.87 -14.24 -45.45
C ASN A 801 14.90 -13.44 -44.65
N ASN A 802 15.88 -14.07 -43.99
CA ASN A 802 16.94 -13.38 -43.25
C ASN A 802 17.75 -12.46 -44.16
N ASP A 803 18.20 -12.93 -45.32
CA ASP A 803 18.99 -12.11 -46.25
C ASP A 803 18.21 -10.88 -46.71
N ALA A 804 16.90 -11.01 -46.92
CA ALA A 804 16.03 -9.89 -47.27
C ALA A 804 15.83 -8.91 -46.10
N LEU A 805 15.76 -9.39 -44.85
CA LEU A 805 15.73 -8.54 -43.65
C LEU A 805 17.05 -7.76 -43.53
N ILE A 806 18.18 -8.41 -43.72
CA ILE A 806 19.52 -7.79 -43.58
C ILE A 806 19.75 -6.73 -44.64
N GLU A 807 19.39 -6.97 -45.90
CA GLU A 807 19.51 -5.97 -46.97
C GLU A 807 18.60 -4.77 -46.74
N LEU A 808 17.37 -4.98 -46.26
CA LEU A 808 16.47 -3.90 -45.87
C LEU A 808 17.04 -3.12 -44.66
N TYR A 809 17.63 -3.81 -43.69
CA TYR A 809 18.24 -3.19 -42.52
C TYR A 809 19.44 -2.31 -42.91
N ARG A 810 20.32 -2.80 -43.80
CA ARG A 810 21.43 -1.99 -44.35
C ARG A 810 20.94 -0.74 -45.07
N THR A 811 19.88 -0.88 -45.87
CA THR A 811 19.29 0.25 -46.59
C THR A 811 18.76 1.31 -45.63
N VAL A 812 18.06 0.89 -44.57
CA VAL A 812 17.58 1.79 -43.51
C VAL A 812 18.74 2.46 -42.76
N ILE A 813 19.83 1.75 -42.48
CA ILE A 813 21.02 2.32 -41.83
C ILE A 813 21.65 3.41 -42.70
N GLU A 814 21.83 3.16 -44.00
CA GLU A 814 22.40 4.15 -44.94
C GLU A 814 21.51 5.38 -45.11
N GLU A 815 20.19 5.19 -45.20
CA GLU A 815 19.24 6.31 -45.22
C GLU A 815 19.27 7.11 -43.91
N GLY A 816 19.41 6.42 -42.76
CA GLY A 816 19.58 7.05 -41.46
C GLY A 816 20.86 7.88 -41.37
N LYS A 817 22.00 7.38 -41.89
CA LYS A 817 23.27 8.12 -41.97
C LYS A 817 23.10 9.40 -42.77
N GLN A 818 22.43 9.34 -43.91
CA GLN A 818 22.19 10.51 -44.77
C GLN A 818 21.29 11.55 -44.08
N LEU A 819 20.22 11.11 -43.41
CA LEU A 819 19.32 12.01 -42.68
C LEU A 819 20.03 12.70 -41.51
N VAL A 820 20.89 11.98 -40.76
CA VAL A 820 21.70 12.56 -39.68
C VAL A 820 22.75 13.54 -40.25
N ALA A 821 23.39 13.21 -41.36
CA ALA A 821 24.38 14.05 -42.03
C ALA A 821 23.79 15.35 -42.60
N ASP A 822 22.59 15.30 -43.18
CA ASP A 822 21.90 16.46 -43.77
C ASP A 822 21.51 17.52 -42.73
N ARG A 823 21.33 17.13 -41.46
CA ARG A 823 20.93 18.04 -40.38
C ARG A 823 22.10 18.75 -39.71
N ASN A 824 23.29 18.16 -39.72
CA ASN A 824 24.46 18.67 -39.01
C ASN A 824 25.67 18.86 -39.95
N PRO A 825 25.67 19.88 -40.83
CA PRO A 825 26.77 20.14 -41.76
C PRO A 825 28.10 20.55 -41.06
N ALA A 826 28.09 20.75 -39.74
CA ALA A 826 29.25 21.12 -38.94
C ALA A 826 30.08 19.92 -38.44
N ASN A 827 29.61 18.68 -38.61
CA ASN A 827 30.33 17.47 -38.17
C ASN A 827 31.23 16.83 -39.25
N ILE A 828 31.60 17.60 -40.30
CA ILE A 828 32.48 17.15 -41.39
C ILE A 828 33.97 17.11 -40.99
N ASN A 829 34.34 17.35 -39.72
CA ASN A 829 35.75 17.36 -39.28
C ASN A 829 36.08 16.33 -38.19
N GLU A 830 35.64 15.09 -38.31
CA GLU A 830 36.49 13.98 -37.91
C GLU A 830 37.07 13.34 -39.19
N PRO A 831 38.37 13.51 -39.47
CA PRO A 831 38.96 12.84 -40.61
C PRO A 831 39.12 11.36 -40.29
N GLU A 832 38.36 10.51 -40.99
CA GLU A 832 38.77 9.13 -41.30
C GLU A 832 39.98 9.15 -42.26
N SER A 833 41.11 9.70 -41.81
CA SER A 833 42.40 9.54 -42.48
C SER A 833 43.40 8.94 -41.50
N GLU A 834 43.78 7.69 -41.76
CA GLU A 834 44.86 6.95 -41.09
C GLU A 834 46.26 7.51 -41.41
N ASP A 835 46.50 8.80 -41.17
CA ASP A 835 47.84 9.38 -41.38
C ASP A 835 48.27 10.24 -40.18
N PHE A 836 48.80 9.58 -39.16
CA PHE A 836 49.41 10.21 -37.97
C PHE A 836 50.89 9.88 -37.87
N SER A 837 51.66 10.29 -38.88
CA SER A 837 53.13 10.22 -38.84
C SER A 837 53.78 11.15 -37.80
N GLU A 838 52.99 12.04 -37.16
CA GLU A 838 53.47 13.10 -36.24
C GLU A 838 53.17 12.90 -34.74
N ALA A 839 52.58 11.76 -34.30
CA ALA A 839 52.33 11.54 -32.86
C ALA A 839 53.65 11.55 -32.05
N GLU A 840 53.69 12.29 -30.93
CA GLU A 840 54.88 12.41 -30.08
C GLU A 840 55.17 11.12 -29.31
N GLU A 841 56.46 10.80 -29.13
CA GLU A 841 56.91 9.62 -28.39
C GLU A 841 56.81 9.89 -26.88
N ILE A 842 56.03 9.07 -26.16
CA ILE A 842 55.92 9.17 -24.70
C ILE A 842 57.00 8.33 -24.00
N THR A 843 57.51 8.82 -22.87
CA THR A 843 58.41 8.05 -22.01
C THR A 843 57.62 7.03 -21.18
N GLU A 844 58.22 5.86 -20.89
CA GLU A 844 57.63 4.80 -20.06
C GLU A 844 57.07 5.32 -18.73
N GLU A 845 57.78 6.22 -18.04
CA GLU A 845 57.36 6.79 -16.76
C GLU A 845 56.03 7.57 -16.87
N ASN A 846 55.84 8.33 -17.94
CA ASN A 846 54.62 9.10 -18.17
C ASN A 846 53.45 8.21 -18.63
N LEU A 847 53.73 7.14 -19.39
CA LEU A 847 52.71 6.16 -19.74
C LEU A 847 52.20 5.41 -18.50
N CYS A 848 53.12 4.95 -17.63
CA CYS A 848 52.76 4.33 -16.36
C CYS A 848 51.99 5.29 -15.44
N LYS A 849 52.30 6.60 -15.49
CA LYS A 849 51.55 7.61 -14.75
C LYS A 849 50.10 7.72 -15.24
N PHE A 850 49.86 7.79 -16.55
CA PHE A 850 48.50 7.78 -17.10
C PHE A 850 47.72 6.53 -16.72
N VAL A 851 48.35 5.36 -16.77
CA VAL A 851 47.72 4.11 -16.34
C VAL A 851 47.38 4.15 -14.86
N SER A 852 48.28 4.63 -14.00
CA SER A 852 48.03 4.73 -12.56
C SER A 852 46.95 5.74 -12.21
N GLU A 853 46.87 6.87 -12.93
CA GLU A 853 45.80 7.86 -12.77
C GLU A 853 44.46 7.26 -13.16
N ILE A 854 44.37 6.57 -14.30
CA ILE A 854 43.14 5.90 -14.74
C ILE A 854 42.71 4.82 -13.73
N LYS A 855 43.64 3.98 -13.23
CA LYS A 855 43.32 3.00 -12.18
C LYS A 855 42.80 3.67 -10.91
N GLY A 856 43.40 4.79 -10.49
CA GLY A 856 42.92 5.57 -9.34
C GLY A 856 41.50 6.12 -9.57
N TYR A 857 41.23 6.64 -10.76
CA TYR A 857 39.88 7.11 -11.12
C TYR A 857 38.87 5.96 -11.26
N CYS A 858 39.31 4.74 -11.61
CA CYS A 858 38.47 3.54 -11.56
C CYS A 858 38.08 3.19 -10.12
N ASP A 859 39.01 3.29 -9.16
CA ASP A 859 38.72 3.08 -7.73
C ASP A 859 37.74 4.13 -7.17
N ASP A 860 37.84 5.37 -7.65
CA ASP A 860 36.95 6.48 -7.28
C ASP A 860 35.65 6.56 -8.12
N PHE A 861 35.52 5.70 -9.15
CA PHE A 861 34.40 5.64 -10.11
C PHE A 861 34.14 6.95 -10.87
N ASP A 862 35.19 7.69 -11.24
CA ASP A 862 35.10 8.99 -11.95
C ASP A 862 35.27 8.82 -13.48
N ILE A 863 34.16 8.69 -14.20
CA ILE A 863 34.13 8.41 -15.64
C ILE A 863 34.71 9.56 -16.45
N ASP A 864 34.39 10.81 -16.10
CA ASP A 864 34.78 11.96 -16.89
C ASP A 864 36.32 12.12 -16.88
N GLU A 865 36.95 11.88 -15.72
CA GLU A 865 38.41 11.89 -15.59
C GLU A 865 39.07 10.66 -16.25
N ILE A 866 38.44 9.47 -16.20
CA ILE A 866 38.93 8.29 -16.96
C ILE A 866 38.94 8.60 -18.46
N ILE A 867 37.84 9.13 -19.00
CA ILE A 867 37.69 9.44 -20.42
C ILE A 867 38.67 10.54 -20.84
N SER A 868 38.73 11.63 -20.08
CA SER A 868 39.65 12.74 -20.37
C SER A 868 41.11 12.28 -20.35
N THR A 869 41.49 11.44 -19.38
CA THR A 869 42.85 10.94 -19.24
C THR A 869 43.19 9.91 -20.32
N ALA A 870 42.24 9.03 -20.68
CA ALA A 870 42.38 8.09 -21.79
C ALA A 870 42.52 8.80 -23.15
N GLU A 871 41.79 9.89 -23.39
CA GLU A 871 41.94 10.70 -24.61
C GLU A 871 43.32 11.37 -24.70
N LYS A 872 43.81 11.93 -23.59
CA LYS A 872 45.15 12.51 -23.51
C LYS A 872 46.23 11.45 -23.76
N ALA A 873 46.11 10.27 -23.15
CA ALA A 873 47.06 9.19 -23.32
C ALA A 873 47.02 8.60 -24.74
N GLY A 874 45.83 8.52 -25.35
CA GLY A 874 45.63 8.01 -26.70
C GLY A 874 46.24 8.87 -27.82
N ALA A 875 46.62 10.12 -27.53
CA ALA A 875 47.26 11.01 -28.50
C ALA A 875 48.76 10.73 -28.72
N TYR A 876 49.40 9.90 -27.89
CA TYR A 876 50.83 9.59 -27.96
C TYR A 876 51.13 8.25 -28.64
N LYS A 877 52.40 8.04 -29.00
CA LYS A 877 52.95 6.73 -29.39
C LYS A 877 54.06 6.27 -28.42
N PHE A 878 54.19 4.97 -28.24
CA PHE A 878 55.23 4.35 -27.41
C PHE A 878 55.94 3.25 -28.20
N ASN A 879 57.26 3.34 -28.34
CA ASN A 879 58.07 2.46 -29.18
C ASN A 879 57.51 2.33 -30.61
N GLY A 880 57.06 3.45 -31.18
CA GLY A 880 56.45 3.49 -32.52
C GLY A 880 55.03 2.93 -32.62
N VAL A 881 54.41 2.48 -31.52
CA VAL A 881 53.03 1.98 -31.47
C VAL A 881 52.08 3.08 -31.00
N ILE A 882 51.04 3.38 -31.77
CA ILE A 882 50.03 4.39 -31.44
C ILE A 882 49.13 3.87 -30.32
N LEU A 883 49.02 4.63 -29.22
CA LEU A 883 48.30 4.20 -28.03
C LEU A 883 46.78 4.35 -28.14
N ARG A 884 46.29 5.13 -29.11
CA ARG A 884 44.86 5.42 -29.32
C ARG A 884 43.96 4.19 -29.34
N LYS A 885 44.43 3.09 -29.95
CA LYS A 885 43.64 1.85 -30.04
C LYS A 885 43.31 1.28 -28.66
N TYR A 886 44.28 1.28 -27.76
CA TYR A 886 44.12 0.73 -26.41
C TYR A 886 43.25 1.63 -25.55
N PHE A 887 43.51 2.95 -25.56
CA PHE A 887 42.73 3.90 -24.77
C PHE A 887 41.32 4.17 -25.32
N LYS A 888 41.07 3.91 -26.61
CA LYS A 888 39.69 3.88 -27.15
C LYS A 888 38.88 2.77 -26.47
N LYS A 889 39.47 1.59 -26.27
CA LYS A 889 38.76 0.50 -25.60
C LYS A 889 38.52 0.79 -24.11
N VAL A 890 39.49 1.41 -23.44
CA VAL A 890 39.32 1.92 -22.07
C VAL A 890 38.17 2.95 -21.99
N LYS A 891 38.06 3.86 -22.96
CA LYS A 891 36.95 4.83 -23.02
C LYS A 891 35.59 4.15 -23.23
N GLU A 892 35.51 3.15 -24.10
CA GLU A 892 34.28 2.35 -24.31
C GLU A 892 33.87 1.64 -23.01
N LEU A 893 34.79 0.93 -22.36
CA LEU A 893 34.53 0.23 -21.09
C LEU A 893 34.13 1.20 -19.96
N ALA A 894 34.71 2.40 -19.93
CA ALA A 894 34.33 3.44 -18.96
C ALA A 894 32.91 3.96 -19.18
N LEU A 895 32.50 4.16 -20.44
CA LEU A 895 31.13 4.55 -20.80
C LEU A 895 30.11 3.46 -20.49
N ASP A 896 30.53 2.20 -20.55
CA ASP A 896 29.71 1.02 -20.23
C ASP A 896 29.76 0.63 -18.73
N PHE A 897 30.46 1.41 -17.89
CA PHE A 897 30.62 1.22 -16.44
C PHE A 897 31.33 -0.08 -16.04
N GLU A 898 32.16 -0.66 -16.92
CA GLU A 898 32.88 -1.92 -16.71
C GLU A 898 34.30 -1.70 -16.14
N TYR A 899 34.39 -1.05 -14.96
CA TYR A 899 35.67 -0.62 -14.38
C TYR A 899 36.65 -1.74 -14.06
N TYR A 900 36.17 -2.94 -13.70
CA TYR A 900 37.02 -4.10 -13.46
C TYR A 900 37.71 -4.60 -14.75
N GLU A 901 37.06 -4.43 -15.91
CA GLU A 901 37.61 -4.84 -17.20
C GLU A 901 38.62 -3.81 -17.75
N ILE A 902 38.51 -2.55 -17.33
CA ILE A 902 39.50 -1.50 -17.65
C ILE A 902 40.88 -1.87 -17.08
N ASP A 903 40.92 -2.41 -15.86
CA ASP A 903 42.18 -2.78 -15.21
C ASP A 903 42.89 -3.92 -15.96
N GLU A 904 42.13 -4.94 -16.37
CA GLU A 904 42.65 -6.05 -17.18
C GLU A 904 43.13 -5.59 -18.56
N GLU A 905 42.40 -4.68 -19.22
CA GLU A 905 42.78 -4.18 -20.55
C GLU A 905 44.02 -3.27 -20.49
N LEU A 906 44.18 -2.47 -19.42
CA LEU A 906 45.37 -1.67 -19.19
C LEU A 906 46.60 -2.54 -18.88
N GLU A 907 46.46 -3.61 -18.10
CA GLU A 907 47.55 -4.56 -17.85
C GLU A 907 47.96 -5.32 -19.11
N LYS A 908 46.97 -5.71 -19.92
CA LYS A 908 47.21 -6.35 -21.22
C LYS A 908 47.94 -5.42 -22.18
N MET A 909 47.53 -4.14 -22.26
CA MET A 909 48.24 -3.12 -23.03
C MET A 909 49.70 -2.99 -22.61
N LEU A 910 49.97 -2.84 -21.30
CA LEU A 910 51.35 -2.72 -20.79
C LEU A 910 52.21 -3.95 -21.14
N LYS A 911 51.61 -5.15 -21.11
CA LYS A 911 52.29 -6.38 -21.49
C LYS A 911 52.59 -6.45 -22.99
N GLU A 912 51.66 -6.05 -23.84
CA GLU A 912 51.86 -5.99 -25.30
C GLU A 912 52.92 -4.95 -25.71
N LEU A 913 53.04 -3.85 -24.95
CA LEU A 913 54.05 -2.82 -25.15
C LEU A 913 55.44 -3.17 -24.55
N GLY A 914 55.59 -4.35 -23.95
CA GLY A 914 56.85 -4.85 -23.41
C GLY A 914 57.21 -4.32 -22.01
N LEU A 915 56.27 -3.66 -21.33
CA LEU A 915 56.44 -3.05 -20.00
C LEU A 915 56.05 -3.99 -18.84
N GLY A 916 55.52 -5.18 -19.14
CA GLY A 916 55.12 -6.20 -18.17
C GLY A 916 56.23 -7.19 -17.81
N GLY A 917 57.24 -6.75 -17.04
CA GLY A 917 58.38 -7.57 -16.66
C GLY A 917 59.09 -7.16 -15.36
N GLY A 918 58.36 -6.98 -14.26
CA GLY A 918 58.91 -6.61 -12.95
C GLY A 918 58.31 -7.39 -11.79
N LYS A 919 59.15 -8.22 -11.14
CA LYS A 919 58.89 -9.04 -9.94
C LYS A 919 58.12 -8.33 -8.81
N ARG A 920 57.18 -9.06 -8.19
CA ARG A 920 56.92 -9.11 -6.73
C ARG A 920 56.57 -10.58 -6.39
N GLY A 921 57.29 -11.34 -5.58
CA GLY A 921 58.35 -11.01 -4.64
C GLY A 921 57.80 -10.56 -3.29
N GLU A 922 57.47 -11.57 -2.46
CA GLU A 922 57.12 -11.56 -1.02
C GLU A 922 55.82 -10.89 -0.57
#